data_AF-A0AAN9UI27-F1
#
_entry.id   AF-A0AAN9UI27-F1
#
_cell.length_a   1.000
_cell.length_b   1.000
_cell.length_c   1.000
_cell.angle_alpha   90.00
_cell.angle_beta   90.00
_cell.angle_gamma   90.00
#
_symmetry.space_group_name_H-M   'P 1'
#
loop_
_entity.id
_entity.type
_entity.pdbx_description
1 polymer ?
#
loop_
_entity_poly.entity_id
_entity_poly.type
_entity_poly.pdbx_seq_one_letter_code
_entity_poly.pdbx_strand_id
1 'polypeptide(L)'
;MPNTIVDFSRLFSGLSYDRIVDIKDQWLPPKPTFTEANLSREDGRVFIITGGNSGIGLALIKLLYPTGAKIYLACRSEERAKLAIQEVIDEYEAGTMSGDDTQTGPGELIYMHLDLNDLRTIKASAAYFAQREPRLDIIWNNAGVAGLPTGTKTMQNVEAHIGINCVGPLLFTQELLPQLRAAAEASSTPGATRVIWSSSMIIERFAPHGGIDFAELDRMNAAGTGSENASVDYAMSKTGNWFLAVEGARRWGSDGIVSVTQNPGMINTTVWKHQPNWLMAAMQPTFYPAKMGAYTMLFAGLSNDVGLETNGVWAVKPPGNETNNADAYYFTVFDNKYEMRIEAKSNGSFYIPTYAASGRIYIADGTLRFGTNEGGSKAGFVTPSSSNIGLPEYNQTWQFIEFTWNMGELWINISNKDLVSIPLGLTVTPKITGSSTKTVPGLVSNATALVCEELVKQSSKDGYNWKDLCIWDHDGNLIRVISPDQFLSMNTTDPLNNYYDDYVEAVWGRYNKTKLTIQTNGGHRQVNVNDPNKENGTTPETYVSCQVGNDQILKCYNPTSGRSYNFLKPTTKEIFGCSQDEGTFKVDAMPDYAEVLMRTEIIPHLCSGFQRSTLLRSGGDLQPYVNGTNTADDYYCENNVQEQYCPRNITNYYAKFVHQYEGEGMGYAFAYDDTNPIAKGLTNGSRNAAGLIVDSNPASIFITVGL
;
A
#
# COMPACT_ATOMS: atom_id res chain seq x y z
N MET A 1 39.31 18.92 9.80
CA MET A 1 37.87 19.04 10.07
C MET A 1 37.28 19.97 9.02
N PRO A 2 36.30 19.53 8.23
CA PRO A 2 35.41 20.47 7.56
C PRO A 2 33.95 20.21 7.95
N ASN A 3 33.33 21.27 8.47
CA ASN A 3 31.90 21.56 8.55
C ASN A 3 30.93 20.49 8.02
N THR A 4 30.44 19.63 8.91
CA THR A 4 29.24 18.83 8.65
C THR A 4 28.01 19.72 8.78
N ILE A 5 27.65 20.41 7.70
CA ILE A 5 26.27 20.89 7.54
C ILE A 5 25.44 19.63 7.29
N VAL A 6 24.56 19.30 8.22
CA VAL A 6 23.60 18.19 8.03
C VAL A 6 22.61 18.65 6.97
N ASP A 7 22.79 18.17 5.74
CA ASP A 7 21.85 18.39 4.64
C ASP A 7 20.63 17.49 4.85
N PHE A 8 19.60 18.05 5.50
CA PHE A 8 18.35 17.34 5.80
C PHE A 8 17.54 17.00 4.54
N SER A 9 17.77 17.67 3.40
CA SER A 9 17.00 17.45 2.17
C SER A 9 17.23 16.06 1.57
N ARG A 10 18.39 15.45 1.83
CA ARG A 10 18.76 14.12 1.33
C ARG A 10 18.34 12.96 2.23
N LEU A 11 17.92 13.22 3.46
CA LEU A 11 17.54 12.18 4.42
C LEU A 11 16.12 11.64 4.20
N PHE A 12 15.27 12.34 3.44
CA PHE A 12 13.81 12.16 3.51
C PHE A 12 13.08 12.18 2.16
N SER A 13 13.79 12.08 1.03
CA SER A 13 13.21 12.24 -0.32
C SER A 13 12.37 11.05 -0.84
N GLY A 14 11.80 10.20 0.02
CA GLY A 14 11.23 8.92 -0.45
C GLY A 14 10.20 8.22 0.45
N LEU A 15 9.52 8.90 1.36
CA LEU A 15 8.54 8.26 2.26
C LEU A 15 7.14 8.92 2.16
N SER A 16 6.21 8.25 1.47
CA SER A 16 4.75 8.47 1.53
C SER A 16 4.10 7.81 2.76
N TYR A 17 3.02 8.46 3.19
CA TYR A 17 2.29 8.28 4.45
C TYR A 17 0.94 7.63 4.16
N ASP A 18 0.80 6.30 4.35
CA ASP A 18 -0.50 5.63 4.30
C ASP A 18 -0.77 4.85 5.59
N ARG A 19 -1.90 5.24 6.21
CA ARG A 19 -2.42 5.05 7.58
C ARG A 19 -1.87 3.91 8.46
N ILE A 20 -1.46 4.33 9.66
CA ILE A 20 -1.14 3.54 10.85
C ILE A 20 -2.39 3.49 11.75
N VAL A 21 -2.92 2.29 12.00
CA VAL A 21 -3.90 1.95 13.09
C VAL A 21 -5.25 2.69 13.05
N ASP A 22 -6.36 2.01 13.35
CA ASP A 22 -7.67 2.67 13.44
C ASP A 22 -7.60 3.78 14.51
N ILE A 23 -7.95 5.01 14.13
CA ILE A 23 -7.96 6.17 15.02
C ILE A 23 -8.79 5.90 16.29
N LYS A 24 -9.82 5.04 16.21
CA LYS A 24 -10.62 4.63 17.37
C LYS A 24 -9.79 3.85 18.41
N ASP A 25 -8.90 2.97 17.96
CA ASP A 25 -8.04 2.16 18.84
C ASP A 25 -6.94 3.01 19.50
N GLN A 26 -6.58 4.15 18.92
CA GLN A 26 -5.66 5.10 19.52
C GLN A 26 -6.32 6.03 20.55
N TRP A 27 -7.61 6.33 20.36
CA TRP A 27 -8.40 7.14 21.30
C TRP A 27 -8.90 6.33 22.50
N LEU A 28 -9.19 5.05 22.30
CA LEU A 28 -9.65 4.10 23.33
C LEU A 28 -8.77 2.85 23.34
N PRO A 29 -7.50 2.94 23.75
CA PRO A 29 -6.59 1.80 23.73
C PRO A 29 -7.10 0.64 24.60
N PRO A 30 -6.96 -0.61 24.14
CA PRO A 30 -7.27 -1.79 24.93
C PRO A 30 -6.32 -1.90 26.15
N LYS A 31 -6.66 -2.76 27.11
CA LYS A 31 -5.81 -2.96 28.30
C LYS A 31 -4.38 -3.39 27.89
N PRO A 32 -3.34 -2.85 28.56
CA PRO A 32 -1.96 -3.24 28.30
C PRO A 32 -1.75 -4.70 28.68
N THR A 33 -1.10 -5.47 27.79
CA THR A 33 -0.72 -6.88 28.06
C THR A 33 0.76 -7.03 28.40
N PHE A 34 1.57 -6.01 28.10
CA PHE A 34 2.97 -5.94 28.51
C PHE A 34 3.09 -4.89 29.61
N THR A 35 3.29 -5.35 30.85
CA THR A 35 3.31 -4.53 32.06
C THR A 35 4.55 -4.87 32.90
N GLU A 36 4.69 -4.29 34.10
CA GLU A 36 5.76 -4.66 35.03
C GLU A 36 5.82 -6.17 35.34
N ALA A 37 4.68 -6.87 35.25
CA ALA A 37 4.61 -8.30 35.48
C ALA A 37 5.34 -9.14 34.42
N ASN A 38 5.65 -8.55 33.26
CA ASN A 38 6.36 -9.22 32.17
C ASN A 38 7.87 -8.96 32.19
N LEU A 39 8.35 -8.09 33.09
CA LEU A 39 9.75 -7.69 33.12
C LEU A 39 10.61 -8.76 33.79
N SER A 40 11.71 -9.10 33.12
CA SER A 40 12.82 -9.86 33.69
C SER A 40 13.78 -8.95 34.45
N ARG A 41 14.75 -9.56 35.16
CA ARG A 41 15.94 -8.84 35.61
C ARG A 41 16.75 -8.37 34.41
N GLU A 42 17.28 -7.16 34.52
CA GLU A 42 18.07 -6.47 33.51
C GLU A 42 19.45 -6.09 34.08
N ASP A 43 19.95 -6.89 35.02
CA ASP A 43 21.26 -6.72 35.65
C ASP A 43 22.38 -6.58 34.61
N GLY A 44 23.23 -5.56 34.78
CA GLY A 44 24.35 -5.30 33.89
C GLY A 44 24.00 -4.65 32.56
N ARG A 45 22.72 -4.43 32.25
CA ARG A 45 22.30 -3.64 31.09
C ARG A 45 22.25 -2.15 31.42
N VAL A 46 22.55 -1.35 30.40
CA VAL A 46 22.64 0.11 30.54
C VAL A 46 21.59 0.78 29.66
N PHE A 47 20.75 1.62 30.27
CA PHE A 47 19.65 2.31 29.63
C PHE A 47 19.81 3.83 29.70
N ILE A 48 19.36 4.53 28.65
CA ILE A 48 19.20 6.00 28.66
C ILE A 48 17.74 6.34 28.39
N ILE A 49 17.13 7.16 29.25
CA ILE A 49 15.81 7.74 29.04
C ILE A 49 15.94 9.26 28.98
N THR A 50 15.66 9.84 27.81
CA THR A 50 15.61 11.30 27.69
C THR A 50 14.30 11.84 28.27
N GLY A 51 14.40 12.94 29.03
CA GLY A 51 13.26 13.51 29.75
C GLY A 51 12.79 12.66 30.93
N GLY A 52 13.67 11.81 31.48
CA GLY A 52 13.36 10.88 32.58
C GLY A 52 12.90 11.53 33.88
N ASN A 53 13.08 12.84 34.06
CA ASN A 53 12.77 13.53 35.32
C ASN A 53 11.28 13.93 35.46
N SER A 54 10.41 13.57 34.51
CA SER A 54 8.98 13.90 34.57
C SER A 54 8.14 13.05 33.62
N GLY A 55 6.81 13.07 33.81
CA GLY A 55 5.84 12.52 32.86
C GLY A 55 6.05 11.03 32.58
N ILE A 56 5.96 10.65 31.30
CA ILE A 56 6.09 9.25 30.87
C ILE A 56 7.49 8.70 31.15
N GLY A 57 8.54 9.52 30.99
CA GLY A 57 9.92 9.10 31.24
C GLY A 57 10.14 8.70 32.70
N LEU A 58 9.62 9.48 33.64
CA LEU A 58 9.68 9.16 35.08
C LEU A 58 8.88 7.89 35.39
N ALA A 59 7.70 7.74 34.80
CA ALA A 59 6.90 6.53 34.97
C ALA A 59 7.63 5.28 34.44
N LEU A 60 8.34 5.39 33.31
CA LEU A 60 9.15 4.30 32.76
C LEU A 60 10.30 3.93 33.70
N ILE A 61 10.99 4.92 34.28
CA ILE A 61 12.08 4.69 35.23
C ILE A 61 11.58 3.98 36.49
N LYS A 62 10.41 4.35 37.03
CA LYS A 62 9.79 3.65 38.17
C LYS A 62 9.54 2.17 37.89
N LEU A 63 9.24 1.81 36.64
CA LEU A 63 9.02 0.42 36.23
C LEU A 63 10.34 -0.34 35.98
N LEU A 64 11.39 0.35 35.52
CA LEU A 64 12.69 -0.25 35.20
C LEU A 64 13.63 -0.33 36.39
N TYR A 65 13.53 0.58 37.36
CA TYR A 65 14.41 0.59 38.53
C TYR A 65 14.40 -0.73 39.33
N PRO A 66 13.25 -1.40 39.55
CA PRO A 66 13.21 -2.72 40.20
C PRO A 66 13.91 -3.85 39.42
N THR A 67 14.18 -3.68 38.12
CA THR A 67 14.76 -4.76 37.29
C THR A 67 16.27 -4.89 37.45
N GLY A 68 16.95 -3.98 38.17
CA GLY A 68 18.40 -4.03 38.37
C GLY A 68 19.21 -3.34 37.28
N ALA A 69 18.55 -2.76 36.27
CA ALA A 69 19.23 -2.02 35.21
C ALA A 69 19.95 -0.77 35.74
N LYS A 70 21.06 -0.40 35.08
CA LYS A 70 21.66 0.91 35.26
C LYS A 70 20.98 1.91 34.31
N ILE A 71 20.41 2.97 34.85
CA ILE A 71 19.52 3.87 34.13
C ILE A 71 20.03 5.31 34.22
N TYR A 72 20.35 5.89 33.06
CA TYR A 72 20.69 7.29 32.91
C TYR A 72 19.44 8.13 32.63
N LEU A 73 19.10 9.00 33.58
CA LEU A 73 18.13 10.08 33.40
C LEU A 73 18.77 11.25 32.66
N ALA A 74 18.53 11.33 31.35
CA ALA A 74 19.06 12.41 30.52
C ALA A 74 18.11 13.61 30.49
N CYS A 75 18.49 14.72 31.12
CA CYS A 75 17.70 15.96 31.09
C CYS A 75 18.53 17.22 31.38
N ARG A 76 17.92 18.40 31.27
CA ARG A 76 18.62 19.69 31.43
C ARG A 76 18.92 20.07 32.88
N SER A 77 17.98 19.81 33.77
CA SER A 77 18.00 20.31 35.15
C SER A 77 18.43 19.21 36.11
N GLU A 78 19.66 19.34 36.61
CA GLU A 78 20.20 18.44 37.63
C GLU A 78 19.34 18.39 38.89
N GLU A 79 18.85 19.54 39.35
CA GLU A 79 17.97 19.65 40.52
C GLU A 79 16.70 18.81 40.35
N ARG A 80 16.01 18.94 39.20
CA ARG A 80 14.80 18.15 38.93
C ARG A 80 15.11 16.67 38.74
N ALA A 81 16.26 16.33 38.18
CA ALA A 81 16.69 14.94 38.07
C ALA A 81 16.92 14.32 39.45
N LYS A 82 17.61 15.02 40.35
CA LYS A 82 17.88 14.56 41.72
C LYS A 82 16.59 14.35 42.51
N LEU A 83 15.62 15.26 42.39
CA LEU A 83 14.31 15.09 43.00
C LEU A 83 13.56 13.86 42.46
N ALA A 84 13.57 13.67 41.14
CA ALA A 84 12.95 12.50 40.50
C ALA A 84 13.64 11.18 40.90
N ILE A 85 14.96 11.18 41.04
CA ILE A 85 15.73 10.02 41.53
C ILE A 85 15.31 9.68 42.96
N GLN A 86 15.26 10.68 43.85
CA GLN A 86 14.83 10.47 45.23
C GLN A 86 13.40 9.92 45.30
N GLU A 87 12.48 10.48 44.50
CA GLU A 87 11.09 10.01 44.41
C GLU A 87 11.01 8.52 44.01
N VAL A 88 11.81 8.08 43.03
CA VAL A 88 11.83 6.67 42.60
C VAL A 88 12.37 5.76 43.70
N ILE A 89 13.42 6.19 44.40
CA ILE A 89 14.03 5.42 45.50
C ILE A 89 13.04 5.29 46.67
N ASP A 90 12.45 6.40 47.10
CA ASP A 90 11.50 6.42 48.22
C ASP A 90 10.26 5.55 47.92
N GLU A 91 9.73 5.61 46.69
CA GLU A 91 8.59 4.77 46.28
C GLU A 91 8.94 3.29 46.23
N TYR A 92 10.15 2.94 45.76
CA TYR A 92 10.62 1.56 45.76
C TYR A 92 10.75 1.03 47.19
N GLU A 93 11.46 1.76 48.07
CA GLU A 93 11.68 1.36 49.46
C GLU A 93 10.36 1.19 50.22
N ALA A 94 9.41 2.11 50.03
CA ALA A 94 8.08 2.01 50.63
C ALA A 94 7.30 0.76 50.17
N GLY A 95 7.50 0.32 48.92
CA GLY A 95 6.86 -0.88 48.35
C GLY A 95 7.51 -2.21 48.75
N THR A 96 8.79 -2.21 49.11
CA THR A 96 9.56 -3.43 49.44
C THR A 96 9.61 -3.77 50.94
N MET A 97 9.06 -2.93 51.81
CA MET A 97 8.99 -3.17 53.27
C MET A 97 8.10 -4.38 53.67
N SER A 98 7.53 -5.11 52.71
CA SER A 98 6.75 -6.34 52.89
C SER A 98 7.46 -7.60 52.37
N GLY A 99 8.63 -7.90 52.93
CA GLY A 99 9.19 -9.25 53.16
C GLY A 99 9.29 -10.23 51.98
N ASP A 100 10.42 -10.22 51.27
CA ASP A 100 11.11 -11.42 50.79
C ASP A 100 12.61 -11.11 50.61
N ASP A 101 13.47 -11.80 51.37
CA ASP A 101 14.89 -11.49 51.60
C ASP A 101 15.81 -12.16 50.55
N THR A 102 15.31 -12.32 49.31
CA THR A 102 15.96 -13.16 48.28
C THR A 102 16.29 -12.43 46.96
N GLN A 103 16.05 -11.12 46.84
CA GLN A 103 16.35 -10.38 45.60
C GLN A 103 17.67 -9.61 45.64
N THR A 104 18.48 -9.78 44.59
CA THR A 104 19.49 -8.81 44.16
C THR A 104 18.83 -7.43 44.06
N GLY A 105 19.40 -6.42 44.73
CA GLY A 105 18.77 -5.11 44.95
C GLY A 105 18.31 -4.35 43.68
N PRO A 106 17.77 -3.13 43.86
CA PRO A 106 17.31 -2.33 42.74
C PRO A 106 18.48 -1.93 41.82
N GLY A 107 18.14 -1.35 40.67
CA GLY A 107 19.10 -0.81 39.72
C GLY A 107 19.85 0.42 40.25
N GLU A 108 20.53 1.11 39.34
CA GLU A 108 21.25 2.35 39.62
C GLU A 108 20.65 3.50 38.80
N LEU A 109 20.39 4.65 39.42
CA LEU A 109 19.88 5.84 38.74
C LEU A 109 20.96 6.92 38.68
N ILE A 110 21.27 7.39 37.46
CA ILE A 110 22.35 8.36 37.23
C ILE A 110 21.79 9.57 36.48
N TYR A 111 22.01 10.76 37.00
CA TYR A 111 21.74 11.99 36.26
C TYR A 111 22.76 12.20 35.13
N MET A 112 22.27 12.50 33.94
CA MET A 112 23.09 12.96 32.81
C MET A 112 22.54 14.26 32.25
N HIS A 113 23.40 15.27 32.17
CA HIS A 113 23.03 16.52 31.55
C HIS A 113 22.81 16.31 30.04
N LEU A 114 21.65 16.71 29.53
CA LEU A 114 21.33 16.70 28.09
C LEU A 114 20.41 17.89 27.75
N ASP A 115 20.91 18.80 26.91
CA ASP A 115 20.11 19.90 26.36
C ASP A 115 19.88 19.76 24.86
N LEU A 116 18.72 19.20 24.51
CA LEU A 116 18.28 19.02 23.12
C LEU A 116 17.95 20.35 22.39
N ASN A 117 17.86 21.47 23.11
CA ASN A 117 17.67 22.80 22.53
C ASN A 117 18.99 23.44 22.07
N ASP A 118 20.14 22.89 22.49
CA ASP A 118 21.46 23.37 22.12
C ASP A 118 22.40 22.24 21.69
N LEU A 119 22.49 22.04 20.38
CA LEU A 119 23.30 20.98 19.76
C LEU A 119 24.79 21.04 20.15
N ARG A 120 25.30 22.21 20.57
CA ARG A 120 26.70 22.38 21.00
C ARG A 120 27.02 21.59 22.27
N THR A 121 26.01 21.28 23.08
CA THR A 121 26.16 20.56 24.35
C THR A 121 26.18 19.04 24.19
N ILE A 122 25.58 18.52 23.11
CA ILE A 122 25.29 17.10 22.91
C ILE A 122 26.55 16.23 22.94
N LYS A 123 27.63 16.68 22.30
CA LYS A 123 28.88 15.94 22.25
C LYS A 123 29.53 15.78 23.63
N ALA A 124 29.41 16.79 24.49
CA ALA A 124 29.90 16.70 25.86
C ALA A 124 29.08 15.71 26.70
N SER A 125 27.76 15.68 26.50
CA SER A 125 26.86 14.71 27.12
C SER A 125 27.18 13.27 26.70
N ALA A 126 27.40 13.02 25.40
CA ALA A 126 27.77 11.70 24.90
C ALA A 126 29.17 11.28 25.41
N ALA A 127 30.13 12.20 25.45
CA ALA A 127 31.46 11.93 26.00
C ALA A 127 31.41 11.61 27.50
N TYR A 128 30.54 12.28 28.26
CA TYR A 128 30.31 11.97 29.67
C TYR A 128 29.83 10.52 29.88
N PHE A 129 28.92 10.04 29.01
CA PHE A 129 28.44 8.66 29.01
C PHE A 129 29.53 7.68 28.59
N ALA A 130 30.20 7.94 27.46
CA ALA A 130 31.24 7.08 26.89
C ALA A 130 32.45 6.85 27.83
N GLN A 131 32.74 7.79 28.73
CA GLN A 131 33.79 7.65 29.75
C GLN A 131 33.43 6.66 30.87
N ARG A 132 32.14 6.36 31.05
CA ARG A 132 31.62 5.54 32.16
C ARG A 132 31.13 4.18 31.70
N GLU A 133 30.51 4.15 30.52
CA GLU A 133 29.83 2.94 30.04
C GLU A 133 30.44 2.48 28.70
N PRO A 134 30.92 1.23 28.62
CA PRO A 134 31.43 0.67 27.38
C PRO A 134 30.29 0.27 26.42
N ARG A 135 29.05 0.19 26.91
CA ARG A 135 27.88 -0.31 26.19
C ARG A 135 26.64 0.54 26.48
N LEU A 136 25.69 0.53 25.54
CA LEU A 136 24.36 1.09 25.71
C LEU A 136 23.35 0.11 25.12
N ASP A 137 22.51 -0.48 25.96
CA ASP A 137 21.56 -1.50 25.53
C ASP A 137 20.31 -0.87 24.92
N ILE A 138 19.73 0.12 25.58
CA ILE A 138 18.50 0.75 25.10
C ILE A 138 18.52 2.25 25.33
N ILE A 139 18.16 3.01 24.30
CA ILE A 139 17.86 4.43 24.41
C ILE A 139 16.41 4.72 24.03
N TRP A 140 15.70 5.40 24.93
CA TRP A 140 14.39 5.97 24.65
C TRP A 140 14.53 7.48 24.40
N ASN A 141 14.43 7.87 23.12
CA ASN A 141 14.30 9.25 22.67
C ASN A 141 12.88 9.77 22.96
N ASN A 142 12.59 9.94 24.25
CA ASN A 142 11.28 10.30 24.78
C ASN A 142 11.10 11.81 25.01
N ALA A 143 12.17 12.55 25.34
CA ALA A 143 12.09 13.98 25.57
C ALA A 143 11.49 14.70 24.36
N GLY A 144 10.58 15.63 24.62
CA GLY A 144 10.03 16.47 23.58
C GLY A 144 9.19 17.64 24.10
N VAL A 145 8.87 18.54 23.18
CA VAL A 145 8.03 19.72 23.38
C VAL A 145 6.86 19.69 22.40
N ALA A 146 5.72 20.27 22.80
CA ALA A 146 4.55 20.49 21.95
C ALA A 146 3.92 21.84 22.28
N GLY A 147 3.18 22.41 21.33
CA GLY A 147 2.40 23.63 21.54
C GLY A 147 3.24 24.86 21.85
N LEU A 148 4.49 24.91 21.40
CA LEU A 148 5.28 26.14 21.47
C LEU A 148 4.70 27.20 20.50
N PRO A 149 4.78 28.50 20.83
CA PRO A 149 4.38 29.55 19.89
C PRO A 149 5.09 29.41 18.54
N THR A 150 4.36 29.67 17.46
CA THR A 150 4.92 29.63 16.10
C THR A 150 6.11 30.60 15.99
N GLY A 151 7.18 30.17 15.32
CA GLY A 151 8.44 30.93 15.21
C GLY A 151 9.40 30.77 16.39
N THR A 152 9.07 29.96 17.40
CA THR A 152 10.04 29.56 18.44
C THR A 152 11.19 28.77 17.81
N LYS A 153 12.43 29.08 18.19
CA LYS A 153 13.63 28.46 17.63
C LYS A 153 14.58 27.91 18.70
N THR A 154 15.34 26.90 18.29
CA THR A 154 16.49 26.38 19.05
C THR A 154 17.68 27.33 19.00
N MET A 155 18.73 27.02 19.77
CA MET A 155 20.00 27.79 19.75
C MET A 155 20.71 27.74 18.39
N GLN A 156 20.32 26.81 17.52
CA GLN A 156 20.83 26.67 16.16
C GLN A 156 19.89 27.28 15.11
N ASN A 157 18.91 28.09 15.53
CA ASN A 157 17.92 28.75 14.67
C ASN A 157 17.01 27.78 13.87
N VAL A 158 16.92 26.52 14.29
CA VAL A 158 15.96 25.54 13.77
C VAL A 158 14.64 25.69 14.52
N GLU A 159 13.51 25.54 13.82
CA GLU A 159 12.17 25.42 14.42
C GLU A 159 12.21 24.49 15.64
N ALA A 160 11.62 24.94 16.76
CA ALA A 160 11.85 24.34 18.06
C ALA A 160 11.32 22.90 18.21
N HIS A 161 10.18 22.54 17.60
CA HIS A 161 9.67 21.18 17.66
C HIS A 161 10.60 20.23 16.89
N ILE A 162 10.98 20.56 15.66
CA ILE A 162 11.92 19.77 14.85
C ILE A 162 13.29 19.68 15.53
N GLY A 163 13.81 20.81 16.02
CA GLY A 163 15.12 20.88 16.64
C GLY A 163 15.21 20.04 17.92
N ILE A 164 14.23 20.16 18.82
CA ILE A 164 14.24 19.48 20.12
C ILE A 164 13.76 18.03 20.03
N ASN A 165 12.74 17.74 19.22
CA ASN A 165 12.14 16.40 19.17
C ASN A 165 12.88 15.46 18.20
N CYS A 166 13.52 15.99 17.15
CA CYS A 166 14.16 15.18 16.11
C CYS A 166 15.67 15.40 16.02
N VAL A 167 16.12 16.63 15.75
CA VAL A 167 17.52 16.92 15.40
C VAL A 167 18.46 16.66 16.58
N GLY A 168 18.13 17.17 17.76
CA GLY A 168 18.90 16.93 18.99
C GLY A 168 19.00 15.43 19.33
N PRO A 169 17.88 14.71 19.42
CA PRO A 169 17.88 13.26 19.68
C PRO A 169 18.63 12.44 18.63
N LEU A 170 18.55 12.81 17.35
CA LEU A 170 19.33 12.18 16.28
C LEU A 170 20.83 12.35 16.52
N LEU A 171 21.29 13.59 16.72
CA LEU A 171 22.70 13.85 16.97
C LEU A 171 23.20 13.10 18.20
N PHE A 172 22.41 13.09 19.28
CA PHE A 172 22.76 12.39 20.49
C PHE A 172 22.87 10.88 20.29
N THR A 173 21.90 10.28 19.59
CA THR A 173 21.92 8.85 19.25
C THR A 173 23.13 8.51 18.37
N GLN A 174 23.47 9.36 17.41
CA GLN A 174 24.64 9.16 16.53
C GLN A 174 25.96 9.16 17.31
N GLU A 175 26.12 10.07 18.29
CA GLU A 175 27.31 10.12 19.14
C GLU A 175 27.43 8.88 20.07
N LEU A 176 26.31 8.17 20.33
CA LEU A 176 26.24 6.97 21.16
C LEU A 176 26.32 5.64 20.37
N LEU A 177 26.40 5.70 19.03
CA LEU A 177 26.50 4.50 18.18
C LEU A 177 27.64 3.55 18.56
N PRO A 178 28.84 4.01 18.98
CA PRO A 178 29.89 3.09 19.42
C PRO A 178 29.45 2.19 20.57
N GLN A 179 28.74 2.74 21.56
CA GLN A 179 28.26 1.99 22.72
C GLN A 179 27.06 1.10 22.38
N LEU A 180 26.16 1.56 21.49
CA LEU A 180 25.07 0.72 20.96
C LEU A 180 25.63 -0.49 20.22
N ARG A 181 26.61 -0.30 19.34
CA ARG A 181 27.28 -1.40 18.62
C ARG A 181 27.96 -2.38 19.57
N ALA A 182 28.66 -1.87 20.57
CA ALA A 182 29.29 -2.72 21.58
C ALA A 182 28.26 -3.56 22.36
N ALA A 183 27.08 -3.00 22.68
CA ALA A 183 26.00 -3.75 23.32
C ALA A 183 25.41 -4.83 22.39
N ALA A 184 25.19 -4.49 21.12
CA ALA A 184 24.65 -5.41 20.12
C ALA A 184 25.60 -6.58 19.85
N GLU A 185 26.89 -6.31 19.71
CA GLU A 185 27.94 -7.34 19.52
C GLU A 185 28.08 -8.25 20.74
N ALA A 186 27.96 -7.71 21.96
CA ALA A 186 28.07 -8.47 23.19
C ALA A 186 26.79 -9.25 23.57
N SER A 187 25.67 -9.02 22.88
CA SER A 187 24.39 -9.65 23.20
C SER A 187 24.28 -11.05 22.59
N SER A 188 23.88 -12.04 23.38
CA SER A 188 23.49 -13.37 22.88
C SER A 188 22.10 -13.39 22.24
N THR A 189 21.33 -12.32 22.41
CA THR A 189 19.97 -12.18 21.89
C THR A 189 19.97 -11.15 20.76
N PRO A 190 19.77 -11.56 19.49
CA PRO A 190 19.64 -10.64 18.37
C PRO A 190 18.53 -9.60 18.61
N GLY A 191 18.80 -8.34 18.28
CA GLY A 191 17.83 -7.25 18.43
C GLY A 191 17.51 -6.81 19.86
N ALA A 192 18.30 -7.25 20.85
CA ALA A 192 18.18 -6.78 22.23
C ALA A 192 18.65 -5.33 22.42
N THR A 193 19.50 -4.82 21.52
CA THR A 193 19.93 -3.42 21.54
C THR A 193 18.97 -2.55 20.74
N ARG A 194 18.39 -1.51 21.36
CA ARG A 194 17.28 -0.77 20.76
C ARG A 194 17.40 0.76 20.86
N VAL A 195 16.94 1.44 19.81
CA VAL A 195 16.70 2.88 19.74
C VAL A 195 15.21 3.12 19.55
N ILE A 196 14.56 3.74 20.52
CA ILE A 196 13.11 3.97 20.51
C ILE A 196 12.82 5.45 20.33
N TRP A 197 11.99 5.77 19.33
CA TRP A 197 11.58 7.12 18.99
C TRP A 197 10.12 7.37 19.40
N SER A 198 9.86 8.42 20.17
CA SER A 198 8.49 8.75 20.60
C SER A 198 7.76 9.60 19.57
N SER A 199 6.81 9.02 18.84
CA SER A 199 5.89 9.70 17.92
C SER A 199 4.55 10.05 18.61
N SER A 200 3.47 10.27 17.85
CA SER A 200 2.16 10.65 18.35
C SER A 200 1.08 10.45 17.27
N MET A 201 -0.14 10.09 17.67
CA MET A 201 -1.32 10.07 16.78
C MET A 201 -1.60 11.40 16.07
N ILE A 202 -1.03 12.52 16.53
CA ILE A 202 -1.26 13.84 15.93
C ILE A 202 -0.83 13.88 14.45
N ILE A 203 0.10 13.00 14.05
CA ILE A 203 0.57 12.91 12.67
C ILE A 203 -0.56 12.54 11.71
N GLU A 204 -1.55 11.74 12.14
CA GLU A 204 -2.69 11.36 11.30
C GLU A 204 -3.65 12.49 11.02
N ARG A 205 -3.64 13.52 11.86
CA ARG A 205 -4.58 14.62 11.78
C ARG A 205 -3.97 15.88 11.18
N PHE A 206 -2.70 16.13 11.45
CA PHE A 206 -2.08 17.43 11.16
C PHE A 206 -0.77 17.33 10.39
N ALA A 207 -0.22 16.13 10.12
CA ALA A 207 0.94 16.05 9.24
C ALA A 207 0.51 16.41 7.80
N PRO A 208 1.32 17.19 7.07
CA PRO A 208 1.09 17.47 5.66
C PRO A 208 1.18 16.17 4.82
N HIS A 209 0.63 16.20 3.61
CA HIS A 209 0.84 15.11 2.65
C HIS A 209 2.35 14.90 2.42
N GLY A 210 2.82 13.66 2.54
CA GLY A 210 4.26 13.34 2.53
C GLY A 210 4.97 13.47 3.89
N GLY A 211 4.23 13.81 4.96
CA GLY A 211 4.70 13.77 6.35
C GLY A 211 5.45 15.02 6.83
N ILE A 212 6.49 15.45 6.10
CA ILE A 212 7.23 16.70 6.38
C ILE A 212 7.33 17.52 5.11
N ASP A 213 6.87 18.78 5.17
CA ASP A 213 7.11 19.75 4.11
C ASP A 213 8.46 20.44 4.33
N PHE A 214 9.50 19.94 3.66
CA PHE A 214 10.86 20.47 3.79
C PHE A 214 11.01 21.87 3.21
N ALA A 215 10.28 22.21 2.14
CA ALA A 215 10.33 23.54 1.55
C ALA A 215 9.75 24.56 2.53
N GLU A 216 8.64 24.21 3.18
CA GLU A 216 8.03 25.04 4.23
C GLU A 216 8.96 25.14 5.45
N LEU A 217 9.59 24.04 5.86
CA LEU A 217 10.55 24.03 6.97
C LEU A 217 11.75 24.93 6.71
N ASP A 218 12.34 24.87 5.51
CA ASP A 218 13.44 25.72 5.11
C ASP A 218 13.02 27.20 5.08
N ARG A 219 11.83 27.48 4.56
CA ARG A 219 11.25 28.82 4.56
C ARG A 219 11.03 29.34 5.98
N MET A 220 10.46 28.55 6.90
CA MET A 220 10.28 28.90 8.32
C MET A 220 11.62 29.25 8.99
N ASN A 221 12.62 28.39 8.79
CA ASN A 221 13.95 28.58 9.34
C ASN A 221 14.60 29.85 8.80
N ALA A 222 14.55 30.10 7.48
CA ALA A 222 15.12 31.27 6.83
C ALA A 222 14.39 32.58 7.21
N ALA A 223 13.06 32.57 7.23
CA ALA A 223 12.23 33.75 7.48
C ALA A 223 12.13 34.13 8.96
N GLY A 224 12.44 33.21 9.88
CA GLY A 224 12.22 33.49 11.30
C GLY A 224 10.79 33.25 11.77
N THR A 225 9.99 32.52 11.01
CA THR A 225 8.57 32.31 11.26
C THR A 225 8.29 30.84 11.62
N GLY A 226 7.11 30.54 12.18
CA GLY A 226 6.55 29.18 12.20
C GLY A 226 5.53 29.02 11.09
N SER A 227 4.84 27.87 11.04
CA SER A 227 3.69 27.73 10.15
C SER A 227 2.51 28.54 10.71
N GLU A 228 1.40 28.57 9.98
CA GLU A 228 0.16 29.16 10.49
C GLU A 228 -0.43 28.36 11.68
N ASN A 229 0.08 27.15 11.95
CA ASN A 229 -0.50 26.25 12.95
C ASN A 229 0.57 25.42 13.69
N ALA A 230 0.80 25.74 14.97
CA ALA A 230 1.73 25.01 15.85
C ALA A 230 1.44 23.50 15.97
N SER A 231 0.20 23.05 15.70
CA SER A 231 -0.12 21.61 15.66
C SER A 231 0.48 20.92 14.45
N VAL A 232 0.60 21.63 13.31
CA VAL A 232 1.27 21.14 12.10
C VAL A 232 2.77 21.05 12.36
N ASP A 233 3.38 22.08 12.98
CA ASP A 233 4.82 22.07 13.35
C ASP A 233 5.15 20.88 14.26
N TYR A 234 4.32 20.66 15.29
CA TYR A 234 4.47 19.52 16.18
C TYR A 234 4.25 18.18 15.45
N ALA A 235 3.23 18.07 14.59
CA ALA A 235 2.98 16.86 13.80
C ALA A 235 4.12 16.54 12.84
N MET A 236 4.74 17.54 12.20
CA MET A 236 5.94 17.34 11.39
C MET A 236 7.09 16.78 12.24
N SER A 237 7.28 17.27 13.47
CA SER A 237 8.30 16.71 14.37
C SER A 237 8.01 15.26 14.79
N LYS A 238 6.75 14.89 15.02
CA LYS A 238 6.39 13.51 15.36
C LYS A 238 6.47 12.58 14.17
N THR A 239 6.24 13.09 12.96
CA THR A 239 6.50 12.38 11.71
C THR A 239 8.01 12.18 11.52
N GLY A 240 8.82 13.19 11.86
CA GLY A 240 10.28 13.10 11.88
C GLY A 240 10.78 11.97 12.77
N ASN A 241 10.24 11.80 13.97
CA ASN A 241 10.62 10.68 14.85
C ASN A 241 10.32 9.31 14.25
N TRP A 242 9.23 9.18 13.50
CA TRP A 242 8.95 7.96 12.75
C TRP A 242 9.98 7.75 11.62
N PHE A 243 10.28 8.80 10.84
CA PHE A 243 11.30 8.71 9.79
C PHE A 243 12.68 8.35 10.35
N LEU A 244 13.05 8.89 11.51
CA LEU A 244 14.30 8.53 12.19
C LEU A 244 14.32 7.08 12.67
N ALA A 245 13.17 6.53 13.07
CA ALA A 245 13.07 5.11 13.41
C ALA A 245 13.36 4.22 12.20
N VAL A 246 12.67 4.48 11.09
CA VAL A 246 12.83 3.76 9.81
C VAL A 246 14.27 3.88 9.30
N GLU A 247 14.82 5.10 9.30
CA GLU A 247 16.17 5.33 8.81
C GLU A 247 17.24 4.73 9.74
N GLY A 248 17.02 4.76 11.05
CA GLY A 248 17.86 4.07 12.02
C GLY A 248 17.87 2.56 11.79
N ALA A 249 16.72 1.97 11.47
CA ALA A 249 16.61 0.55 11.16
C ALA A 249 17.43 0.19 9.93
N ARG A 250 17.31 1.02 8.88
CA ARG A 250 18.07 0.86 7.64
C ARG A 250 19.58 1.01 7.85
N ARG A 251 20.02 1.98 8.65
CA ARG A 251 21.44 2.31 8.85
C ARG A 251 22.14 1.43 9.87
N TRP A 252 21.44 0.99 10.91
CA TRP A 252 22.03 0.35 12.08
C TRP A 252 21.55 -1.10 12.27
N GLY A 253 20.59 -1.56 11.46
CA GLY A 253 20.08 -2.94 11.54
C GLY A 253 21.15 -4.00 11.29
N SER A 254 22.07 -3.76 10.35
CA SER A 254 23.23 -4.65 10.11
C SER A 254 24.19 -4.73 11.29
N ASP A 255 24.18 -3.72 12.16
CA ASP A 255 24.98 -3.70 13.39
C ASP A 255 24.27 -4.43 14.55
N GLY A 256 23.12 -5.08 14.28
CA GLY A 256 22.31 -5.76 15.30
C GLY A 256 21.43 -4.82 16.14
N ILE A 257 21.28 -3.56 15.74
CA ILE A 257 20.52 -2.53 16.46
C ILE A 257 19.11 -2.41 15.88
N VAL A 258 18.11 -2.54 16.74
CA VAL A 258 16.69 -2.32 16.39
C VAL A 258 16.34 -0.85 16.63
N SER A 259 15.69 -0.21 15.67
CA SER A 259 15.24 1.17 15.73
C SER A 259 13.76 1.21 15.38
N VAL A 260 12.93 1.60 16.35
CA VAL A 260 11.47 1.57 16.22
C VAL A 260 10.85 2.85 16.73
N THR A 261 9.66 3.18 16.22
CA THR A 261 8.87 4.30 16.72
C THR A 261 7.67 3.80 17.51
N GLN A 262 7.14 4.60 18.43
CA GLN A 262 5.95 4.25 19.19
C GLN A 262 5.09 5.49 19.49
N ASN A 263 3.80 5.27 19.76
CA ASN A 263 2.89 6.30 20.27
C ASN A 263 2.57 6.03 21.75
N PRO A 264 2.99 6.89 22.68
CA PRO A 264 2.73 6.67 24.10
C PRO A 264 1.26 6.90 24.48
N GLY A 265 0.42 7.32 23.53
CA GLY A 265 -0.99 7.58 23.73
C GLY A 265 -1.30 9.00 24.21
N MET A 266 -2.58 9.25 24.47
CA MET A 266 -3.06 10.53 24.94
C MET A 266 -2.85 10.63 26.46
N ILE A 267 -1.66 11.07 26.88
CA ILE A 267 -1.24 11.05 28.29
C ILE A 267 -1.30 12.44 28.92
N ASN A 268 -1.76 12.49 30.17
CA ASN A 268 -1.70 13.71 30.99
C ASN A 268 -0.24 13.99 31.39
N THR A 269 0.45 14.83 30.62
CA THR A 269 1.84 15.25 30.89
C THR A 269 2.00 16.76 30.80
N THR A 270 3.16 17.26 31.25
CA THR A 270 3.52 18.68 31.21
C THR A 270 3.69 19.25 29.81
N VAL A 271 3.62 18.42 28.76
CA VAL A 271 3.73 18.85 27.36
C VAL A 271 2.61 19.82 26.96
N TRP A 272 1.46 19.75 27.65
CA TRP A 272 0.28 20.58 27.37
C TRP A 272 0.27 21.94 28.07
N LYS A 273 1.32 22.29 28.83
CA LYS A 273 1.36 23.49 29.70
C LYS A 273 1.13 24.83 28.99
N HIS A 274 1.22 24.86 27.65
CA HIS A 274 1.00 26.05 26.83
C HIS A 274 -0.38 26.09 26.15
N GLN A 275 -1.24 25.09 26.38
CA GLN A 275 -2.61 25.06 25.82
C GLN A 275 -3.60 25.85 26.69
N PRO A 276 -4.66 26.43 26.10
CA PRO A 276 -5.70 27.13 26.85
C PRO A 276 -6.39 26.23 27.88
N ASN A 277 -6.63 26.75 29.08
CA ASN A 277 -7.23 25.98 30.19
C ASN A 277 -8.59 25.35 29.84
N TRP A 278 -9.40 26.02 29.00
CA TRP A 278 -10.70 25.50 28.57
C TRP A 278 -10.58 24.28 27.64
N LEU A 279 -9.56 24.26 26.78
CA LEU A 279 -9.26 23.13 25.91
C LEU A 279 -8.77 21.94 26.73
N MET A 280 -7.91 22.20 27.72
CA MET A 280 -7.41 21.17 28.65
C MET A 280 -8.53 20.58 29.52
N ALA A 281 -9.50 21.39 29.96
CA ALA A 281 -10.67 20.91 30.67
C ALA A 281 -11.57 20.01 29.81
N ALA A 282 -11.71 20.33 28.51
CA ALA A 282 -12.48 19.53 27.57
C ALA A 282 -11.79 18.20 27.20
N MET A 283 -10.45 18.18 27.13
CA MET A 283 -9.66 16.98 26.78
C MET A 283 -9.31 16.09 27.98
N GLN A 284 -9.50 16.57 29.22
CA GLN A 284 -9.18 15.81 30.45
C GLN A 284 -9.74 14.39 30.50
N PRO A 285 -11.02 14.13 30.13
CA PRO A 285 -11.60 12.79 30.16
C PRO A 285 -10.93 11.78 29.22
N THR A 286 -10.17 12.24 28.22
CA THR A 286 -9.49 11.38 27.24
C THR A 286 -8.03 11.12 27.60
N PHE A 287 -7.51 11.70 28.69
CA PHE A 287 -6.13 11.49 29.10
C PHE A 287 -5.96 10.28 30.02
N TYR A 288 -4.98 9.45 29.71
CA TYR A 288 -4.55 8.34 30.55
C TYR A 288 -3.42 8.76 31.51
N PRO A 289 -3.24 8.03 32.64
CA PRO A 289 -2.10 8.21 33.54
C PRO A 289 -0.76 7.96 32.82
N ALA A 290 0.32 8.62 33.29
CA ALA A 290 1.67 8.49 32.71
C ALA A 290 2.18 7.04 32.62
N LYS A 291 1.78 6.19 33.57
CA LYS A 291 2.10 4.75 33.59
C LYS A 291 1.64 4.03 32.30
N MET A 292 0.51 4.43 31.73
CA MET A 292 -0.01 3.80 30.50
C MET A 292 0.90 4.06 29.30
N GLY A 293 1.41 5.29 29.15
CA GLY A 293 2.39 5.58 28.11
C GLY A 293 3.74 4.89 28.34
N ALA A 294 4.10 4.65 29.61
CA ALA A 294 5.31 3.92 29.95
C ALA A 294 5.21 2.44 29.56
N TYR A 295 4.02 1.83 29.59
CA TYR A 295 3.82 0.47 29.09
C TYR A 295 4.11 0.32 27.59
N THR A 296 3.73 1.29 26.77
CA THR A 296 4.10 1.27 25.35
C THR A 296 5.62 1.36 25.17
N MET A 297 6.30 2.17 25.99
CA MET A 297 7.76 2.25 25.95
C MET A 297 8.45 0.98 26.44
N LEU A 298 7.90 0.32 27.46
CA LEU A 298 8.38 -0.99 27.90
C LEU A 298 8.21 -2.04 26.81
N PHE A 299 7.05 -2.08 26.14
CA PHE A 299 6.82 -2.98 25.03
C PHE A 299 7.86 -2.76 23.92
N ALA A 300 8.02 -1.51 23.47
CA ALA A 300 8.99 -1.18 22.42
C ALA A 300 10.44 -1.54 22.81
N GLY A 301 10.82 -1.34 24.08
CA GLY A 301 12.19 -1.57 24.53
C GLY A 301 12.51 -2.99 24.96
N LEU A 302 11.56 -3.74 25.53
CA LEU A 302 11.82 -5.02 26.20
C LEU A 302 10.94 -6.19 25.75
N SER A 303 9.91 -5.97 24.91
CA SER A 303 9.13 -7.11 24.38
C SER A 303 9.98 -7.96 23.43
N ASN A 304 9.79 -9.28 23.47
CA ASN A 304 10.35 -10.21 22.49
C ASN A 304 9.69 -10.08 21.11
N ASP A 305 8.51 -9.45 21.05
CA ASP A 305 7.81 -9.17 19.78
C ASP A 305 8.47 -8.04 18.98
N VAL A 306 9.44 -7.34 19.57
CA VAL A 306 10.19 -6.27 18.91
C VAL A 306 11.63 -6.75 18.69
N GLY A 307 11.98 -7.14 17.47
CA GLY A 307 13.28 -7.70 17.11
C GLY A 307 13.83 -7.15 15.80
N LEU A 308 14.87 -7.80 15.27
CA LEU A 308 15.45 -7.43 13.96
C LEU A 308 14.44 -7.66 12.82
N GLU A 309 13.58 -8.67 12.97
CA GLU A 309 12.48 -8.97 12.04
C GLU A 309 11.39 -7.89 12.04
N THR A 310 11.23 -7.14 13.13
CA THR A 310 10.26 -6.04 13.25
C THR A 310 10.97 -4.69 13.32
N ASN A 311 12.14 -4.56 12.71
CA ASN A 311 12.91 -3.32 12.75
C ASN A 311 12.27 -2.24 11.87
N GLY A 312 12.36 -0.97 12.27
CA GLY A 312 11.80 0.17 11.51
C GLY A 312 10.29 0.34 11.65
N VAL A 313 9.61 -0.52 12.40
CA VAL A 313 8.15 -0.48 12.54
C VAL A 313 7.68 0.59 13.52
N TRP A 314 6.40 0.93 13.39
CA TRP A 314 5.67 1.58 14.46
C TRP A 314 5.18 0.52 15.43
N ALA A 315 5.83 0.43 16.59
CA ALA A 315 5.46 -0.46 17.67
C ALA A 315 4.12 0.01 18.28
N VAL A 316 3.01 -0.47 17.71
CA VAL A 316 1.69 -0.48 18.35
C VAL A 316 1.36 -1.92 18.69
N LYS A 317 0.77 -2.14 19.87
CA LYS A 317 0.16 -3.43 20.19
C LYS A 317 -1.16 -3.58 19.38
N PRO A 318 -1.39 -4.70 18.67
CA PRO A 318 -2.69 -4.96 18.04
C PRO A 318 -3.81 -5.16 19.10
N PRO A 319 -5.08 -4.85 18.76
CA PRO A 319 -6.21 -5.10 19.64
C PRO A 319 -6.35 -6.60 19.92
N GLY A 320 -6.65 -6.93 21.18
CA GLY A 320 -6.75 -8.31 21.63
C GLY A 320 -7.96 -9.02 21.03
N ASN A 321 -7.71 -10.21 20.49
CA ASN A 321 -8.57 -11.36 20.70
C ASN A 321 -7.69 -12.58 20.96
N GLU A 322 -8.15 -13.44 21.87
CA GLU A 322 -7.54 -14.69 22.26
C GLU A 322 -7.51 -15.68 21.09
N THR A 323 -6.52 -15.54 20.21
CA THR A 323 -6.10 -16.61 19.30
C THR A 323 -4.60 -16.54 19.15
N ASN A 324 -3.92 -17.64 19.49
CA ASN A 324 -2.49 -17.83 19.35
C ASN A 324 -2.03 -17.49 17.93
N ASN A 325 -1.45 -16.31 17.75
CA ASN A 325 -0.32 -15.96 16.89
C ASN A 325 -0.18 -14.44 16.89
N ALA A 326 0.98 -13.96 17.33
CA ALA A 326 1.31 -12.53 17.30
C ALA A 326 1.56 -12.12 15.85
N ASP A 327 0.53 -11.64 15.16
CA ASP A 327 0.70 -11.01 13.84
C ASP A 327 1.15 -9.56 14.03
N ALA A 328 2.46 -9.34 13.99
CA ALA A 328 3.03 -8.02 13.72
C ALA A 328 2.78 -7.70 12.24
N TYR A 329 2.13 -6.57 11.94
CA TYR A 329 1.95 -6.09 10.56
C TYR A 329 3.13 -5.19 10.20
N TYR A 330 3.87 -5.60 9.16
CA TYR A 330 5.14 -5.02 8.75
C TYR A 330 4.96 -3.89 7.73
N PHE A 331 5.68 -2.80 7.95
CA PHE A 331 6.09 -1.88 6.88
C PHE A 331 7.62 -1.89 6.88
N THR A 332 8.23 -2.65 5.97
CA THR A 332 9.69 -2.68 5.84
C THR A 332 10.07 -1.93 4.58
N VAL A 333 10.64 -0.74 4.74
CA VAL A 333 11.17 0.06 3.62
C VAL A 333 12.59 -0.43 3.33
N PHE A 334 12.76 -1.21 2.26
CA PHE A 334 14.08 -1.46 1.65
C PHE A 334 14.20 -0.61 0.38
N ASP A 335 15.27 0.19 0.27
CA ASP A 335 15.68 0.86 -0.98
C ASP A 335 14.57 1.60 -1.76
N ASN A 336 13.83 2.50 -1.11
CA ASN A 336 12.70 3.25 -1.72
C ASN A 336 11.55 2.34 -2.25
N LYS A 337 11.30 1.20 -1.61
CA LYS A 337 10.22 0.26 -2.01
C LYS A 337 9.15 0.13 -0.93
N TYR A 338 7.90 0.12 -1.38
CA TYR A 338 6.75 -0.40 -0.63
C TYR A 338 6.58 -1.86 -1.01
N GLU A 339 7.06 -2.78 -0.16
CA GLU A 339 6.87 -4.22 -0.36
C GLU A 339 6.12 -4.79 0.84
N MET A 340 4.97 -5.44 0.59
CA MET A 340 4.31 -6.32 1.55
C MET A 340 4.68 -7.76 1.17
N ARG A 341 5.61 -8.36 1.92
CA ARG A 341 6.05 -9.74 1.69
C ARG A 341 5.33 -10.69 2.65
N ILE A 342 4.66 -11.70 2.09
CA ILE A 342 4.09 -12.81 2.85
C ILE A 342 4.79 -14.08 2.35
N GLU A 343 5.67 -14.66 3.17
CA GLU A 343 6.20 -16.00 2.89
C GLU A 343 5.14 -17.04 3.26
N ALA A 344 4.31 -17.43 2.31
CA ALA A 344 3.34 -18.49 2.51
C ALA A 344 4.04 -19.86 2.52
N LYS A 345 4.39 -20.37 3.71
CA LYS A 345 4.76 -21.79 3.89
C LYS A 345 3.52 -22.71 4.09
N SER A 346 2.32 -22.12 4.28
CA SER A 346 0.99 -22.75 4.42
C SER A 346 -0.12 -21.68 4.29
N ASN A 347 -1.40 -22.05 4.47
CA ASN A 347 -2.53 -21.09 4.58
C ASN A 347 -2.15 -19.88 5.45
N GLY A 348 -2.14 -18.69 4.86
CA GLY A 348 -1.84 -17.43 5.53
C GLY A 348 -2.95 -16.40 5.27
N SER A 349 -3.12 -15.46 6.19
CA SER A 349 -4.07 -14.35 6.08
C SER A 349 -3.34 -13.02 6.18
N PHE A 350 -3.84 -12.01 5.47
CA PHE A 350 -3.36 -10.64 5.57
C PHE A 350 -4.51 -9.65 5.47
N TYR A 351 -4.32 -8.46 6.02
CA TYR A 351 -5.30 -7.38 5.90
C TYR A 351 -4.98 -6.52 4.69
N ILE A 352 -5.98 -6.33 3.83
CA ILE A 352 -5.97 -5.28 2.82
C ILE A 352 -6.35 -3.97 3.51
N PRO A 353 -5.58 -2.88 3.36
CA PRO A 353 -5.93 -1.58 3.95
C PRO A 353 -7.29 -1.08 3.44
N THR A 354 -7.98 -0.29 4.26
CA THR A 354 -9.36 0.17 4.02
C THR A 354 -9.51 1.15 2.85
N TYR A 355 -8.42 1.58 2.21
CA TYR A 355 -8.45 2.37 0.99
C TYR A 355 -7.26 1.99 0.11
N ALA A 356 -7.53 1.39 -1.05
CA ALA A 356 -6.55 1.08 -2.06
C ALA A 356 -7.24 1.11 -3.43
N ALA A 357 -6.87 2.07 -4.27
CA ALA A 357 -7.37 2.16 -5.64
C ALA A 357 -6.33 1.57 -6.60
N SER A 358 -6.79 0.81 -7.59
CA SER A 358 -5.91 0.15 -8.58
C SER A 358 -4.84 -0.76 -7.94
N GLY A 359 -5.21 -1.46 -6.87
CA GLY A 359 -4.33 -2.39 -6.17
C GLY A 359 -4.16 -3.72 -6.90
N ARG A 360 -3.01 -4.36 -6.68
CA ARG A 360 -2.72 -5.72 -7.16
C ARG A 360 -2.17 -6.59 -6.05
N ILE A 361 -2.63 -7.84 -5.99
CA ILE A 361 -2.08 -8.88 -5.12
C ILE A 361 -1.30 -9.83 -6.02
N TYR A 362 0.02 -9.89 -5.88
CA TYR A 362 0.88 -10.79 -6.66
C TYR A 362 1.14 -12.09 -5.89
N ILE A 363 1.05 -13.20 -6.60
CA ILE A 363 1.39 -14.54 -6.14
C ILE A 363 2.51 -15.03 -7.05
N ALA A 364 3.64 -15.45 -6.48
CA ALA A 364 4.80 -15.90 -7.23
C ALA A 364 5.43 -17.14 -6.60
N ASP A 365 6.06 -17.96 -7.44
CA ASP A 365 7.00 -18.97 -6.99
C ASP A 365 8.34 -18.30 -6.64
N GLY A 366 8.66 -18.23 -5.35
CA GLY A 366 9.82 -17.52 -4.82
C GLY A 366 9.61 -16.00 -4.69
N THR A 367 10.70 -15.23 -4.79
CA THR A 367 10.69 -13.78 -4.58
C THR A 367 10.49 -13.03 -5.90
N LEU A 368 9.35 -12.35 -6.05
CA LEU A 368 9.06 -11.50 -7.22
C LEU A 368 9.71 -10.12 -7.08
N ARG A 369 10.33 -9.62 -8.15
CA ARG A 369 11.01 -8.32 -8.15
C ARG A 369 10.14 -7.24 -8.77
N PHE A 370 10.16 -6.06 -8.16
CA PHE A 370 9.52 -4.86 -8.64
C PHE A 370 10.57 -3.77 -8.91
N GLY A 371 10.31 -2.95 -9.91
CA GLY A 371 11.14 -1.80 -10.24
C GLY A 371 10.57 -0.49 -9.71
N THR A 372 11.38 0.56 -9.77
CA THR A 372 10.96 1.94 -9.57
C THR A 372 11.53 2.78 -10.72
N ASN A 373 10.81 3.81 -11.16
CA ASN A 373 11.30 4.78 -12.13
C ASN A 373 11.55 6.13 -11.42
N GLU A 374 12.73 6.73 -11.64
CA GLU A 374 13.17 8.01 -11.03
C GLU A 374 12.72 9.25 -11.82
N GLY A 375 11.71 9.13 -12.69
CA GLY A 375 11.24 10.20 -13.57
C GLY A 375 10.59 11.39 -12.85
N GLY A 376 11.38 12.29 -12.28
CA GLY A 376 10.94 13.61 -11.80
C GLY A 376 9.76 13.59 -10.82
N SER A 377 8.74 14.42 -11.04
CA SER A 377 7.53 14.53 -10.20
C SER A 377 6.60 13.29 -10.21
N LYS A 378 6.99 12.23 -10.92
CA LYS A 378 6.27 10.95 -11.01
C LYS A 378 7.24 9.78 -10.75
N ALA A 379 7.89 9.77 -9.59
CA ALA A 379 8.49 8.54 -9.10
C ALA A 379 7.40 7.46 -9.06
N GLY A 380 7.57 6.40 -9.85
CA GLY A 380 6.51 5.44 -10.15
C GLY A 380 6.94 4.02 -9.86
N PHE A 381 6.01 3.22 -9.32
CA PHE A 381 6.16 1.79 -9.17
C PHE A 381 6.12 1.12 -10.55
N VAL A 382 7.13 0.30 -10.85
CA VAL A 382 7.18 -0.49 -12.09
C VAL A 382 6.81 -1.92 -11.73
N THR A 383 5.67 -2.36 -12.23
CA THR A 383 5.18 -3.73 -12.05
C THR A 383 6.04 -4.72 -12.85
N PRO A 384 6.07 -6.01 -12.45
CA PRO A 384 6.62 -7.09 -13.24
C PRO A 384 6.09 -7.03 -14.66
N SER A 385 6.98 -7.24 -15.63
CA SER A 385 6.59 -7.27 -17.04
C SER A 385 6.61 -8.69 -17.56
N SER A 386 5.49 -9.11 -18.15
CA SER A 386 5.39 -10.37 -18.89
C SER A 386 5.98 -10.28 -20.29
N SER A 387 6.39 -9.08 -20.73
CA SER A 387 6.82 -8.76 -22.10
C SER A 387 8.21 -8.11 -22.17
N ASN A 388 8.97 -8.07 -21.07
CA ASN A 388 10.34 -7.57 -21.06
C ASN A 388 11.33 -8.68 -20.72
N ILE A 389 11.88 -9.31 -21.76
CA ILE A 389 12.83 -10.44 -21.66
C ILE A 389 14.12 -10.12 -20.89
N GLY A 390 14.45 -8.84 -20.71
CA GLY A 390 15.66 -8.41 -20.01
C GLY A 390 15.53 -8.36 -18.49
N LEU A 391 14.32 -8.54 -17.95
CA LEU A 391 14.06 -8.42 -16.52
C LEU A 391 14.19 -9.78 -15.80
N PRO A 392 14.75 -9.82 -14.57
CA PRO A 392 14.91 -11.06 -13.81
C PRO A 392 13.60 -11.83 -13.58
N GLU A 393 12.49 -11.12 -13.36
CA GLU A 393 11.16 -11.70 -13.13
C GLU A 393 10.49 -12.26 -14.41
N TYR A 394 11.07 -12.02 -15.59
CA TYR A 394 10.56 -12.58 -16.83
C TYR A 394 10.59 -14.11 -16.81
N ASN A 395 11.61 -14.72 -16.19
CA ASN A 395 11.76 -16.18 -16.10
C ASN A 395 11.13 -16.79 -14.84
N GLN A 396 10.27 -16.06 -14.12
CA GLN A 396 9.67 -16.51 -12.86
C GLN A 396 8.18 -16.80 -13.00
N THR A 397 7.66 -17.83 -12.34
CA THR A 397 6.21 -18.10 -12.32
C THR A 397 5.50 -17.12 -11.38
N TRP A 398 4.55 -16.35 -11.88
CA TRP A 398 3.75 -15.42 -11.08
C TRP A 398 2.40 -15.11 -11.73
N GLN A 399 1.39 -14.80 -10.92
CA GLN A 399 0.09 -14.30 -11.33
C GLN A 399 -0.40 -13.22 -10.36
N PHE A 400 -1.45 -12.48 -10.70
CA PHE A 400 -2.01 -11.47 -9.82
C PHE A 400 -3.54 -11.39 -9.84
N ILE A 401 -4.06 -10.76 -8.79
CA ILE A 401 -5.46 -10.33 -8.64
C ILE A 401 -5.48 -8.81 -8.62
N GLU A 402 -6.48 -8.22 -9.25
CA GLU A 402 -6.72 -6.78 -9.26
C GLU A 402 -7.84 -6.44 -8.29
N PHE A 403 -7.69 -5.32 -7.58
CA PHE A 403 -8.75 -4.83 -6.73
C PHE A 403 -8.77 -3.30 -6.60
N THR A 404 -9.95 -2.77 -6.33
CA THR A 404 -10.13 -1.44 -5.78
C THR A 404 -11.00 -1.56 -4.54
N TRP A 405 -10.56 -0.95 -3.46
CA TRP A 405 -11.29 -0.83 -2.20
C TRP A 405 -11.38 0.65 -1.85
N ASN A 406 -12.58 1.23 -1.86
CA ASN A 406 -12.79 2.63 -1.49
C ASN A 406 -13.79 2.77 -0.32
N MET A 407 -14.26 4.00 -0.02
CA MET A 407 -15.15 4.29 1.12
C MET A 407 -16.58 3.75 0.94
N GLY A 408 -16.73 2.45 0.69
CA GLY A 408 -18.03 1.77 0.72
C GLY A 408 -18.15 0.52 -0.13
N GLU A 409 -17.19 0.19 -0.99
CA GLU A 409 -17.30 -0.96 -1.89
C GLU A 409 -15.93 -1.51 -2.31
N LEU A 410 -15.88 -2.82 -2.49
CA LEU A 410 -14.75 -3.60 -2.99
C LEU A 410 -15.10 -4.11 -4.38
N TRP A 411 -14.20 -3.90 -5.33
CA TRP A 411 -14.20 -4.49 -6.65
C TRP A 411 -12.95 -5.36 -6.75
N ILE A 412 -13.10 -6.64 -7.04
CA ILE A 412 -11.96 -7.57 -7.06
C ILE A 412 -12.16 -8.64 -8.13
N ASN A 413 -11.11 -8.94 -8.89
CA ASN A 413 -11.13 -9.92 -9.98
C ASN A 413 -9.77 -10.58 -10.16
N ILE A 414 -9.78 -11.83 -10.65
CA ILE A 414 -8.59 -12.48 -11.20
C ILE A 414 -8.37 -11.89 -12.60
N SER A 415 -7.13 -11.51 -12.92
CA SER A 415 -6.80 -10.87 -14.20
C SER A 415 -5.92 -11.80 -15.04
N ASN A 416 -6.48 -12.31 -16.14
CA ASN A 416 -5.78 -13.09 -17.15
C ASN A 416 -5.52 -12.25 -18.43
N LYS A 417 -5.72 -10.93 -18.37
CA LYS A 417 -5.58 -10.00 -19.50
C LYS A 417 -4.15 -9.97 -20.04
N ASP A 418 -3.16 -9.96 -19.14
CA ASP A 418 -1.75 -9.83 -19.54
C ASP A 418 -1.07 -11.20 -19.68
N LEU A 419 -1.46 -12.19 -18.86
CA LEU A 419 -0.92 -13.55 -18.87
C LEU A 419 -1.80 -14.56 -18.12
N VAL A 420 -1.55 -15.84 -18.39
CA VAL A 420 -2.02 -17.01 -17.64
C VAL A 420 -0.79 -17.75 -17.13
N SER A 421 -0.64 -17.92 -15.82
CA SER A 421 0.51 -18.60 -15.21
C SER A 421 0.10 -19.50 -14.05
N ILE A 422 -0.13 -18.96 -12.87
CA ILE A 422 -0.61 -19.71 -11.71
C ILE A 422 -2.15 -19.66 -11.72
N PRO A 423 -2.85 -20.81 -11.75
CA PRO A 423 -4.31 -20.82 -11.61
C PRO A 423 -4.70 -20.27 -10.24
N LEU A 424 -5.60 -19.28 -10.22
CA LEU A 424 -6.11 -18.66 -9.01
C LEU A 424 -7.62 -18.87 -8.91
N GLY A 425 -8.13 -19.03 -7.68
CA GLY A 425 -9.54 -18.95 -7.34
C GLY A 425 -9.79 -17.83 -6.33
N LEU A 426 -10.99 -17.26 -6.33
CA LEU A 426 -11.32 -16.10 -5.52
C LEU A 426 -12.69 -16.26 -4.85
N THR A 427 -12.75 -16.07 -3.53
CA THR A 427 -13.99 -16.10 -2.76
C THR A 427 -14.07 -14.88 -1.85
N VAL A 428 -15.21 -14.20 -1.83
CA VAL A 428 -15.49 -13.07 -0.93
C VAL A 428 -16.68 -13.41 -0.04
N THR A 429 -16.46 -13.34 1.27
CA THR A 429 -17.49 -13.56 2.29
C THR A 429 -17.96 -12.22 2.83
N PRO A 430 -19.26 -11.88 2.72
CA PRO A 430 -19.79 -10.64 3.29
C PRO A 430 -19.85 -10.67 4.83
N LYS A 431 -19.78 -9.50 5.46
CA LYS A 431 -19.91 -9.33 6.91
C LYS A 431 -21.33 -9.43 7.44
N ILE A 432 -22.32 -9.22 6.57
CA ILE A 432 -23.74 -9.24 6.95
C ILE A 432 -24.24 -10.69 7.02
N THR A 433 -24.64 -11.12 8.21
CA THR A 433 -25.24 -12.44 8.44
C THR A 433 -26.49 -12.62 7.55
N GLY A 434 -26.44 -13.59 6.63
CA GLY A 434 -27.53 -13.87 5.68
C GLY A 434 -27.25 -13.49 4.22
N SER A 435 -26.17 -12.75 3.93
CA SER A 435 -25.68 -12.53 2.56
C SER A 435 -24.91 -13.74 2.04
N SER A 436 -25.09 -14.08 0.76
CA SER A 436 -24.39 -15.21 0.13
C SER A 436 -22.92 -14.88 -0.14
N THR A 437 -22.04 -15.87 0.10
CA THR A 437 -20.65 -15.84 -0.35
C THR A 437 -20.59 -15.77 -1.89
N LYS A 438 -19.67 -14.98 -2.43
CA LYS A 438 -19.44 -14.83 -3.87
C LYS A 438 -18.15 -15.53 -4.21
N THR A 439 -18.17 -16.40 -5.22
CA THR A 439 -16.99 -17.19 -5.62
C THR A 439 -16.79 -17.10 -7.12
N VAL A 440 -15.54 -16.95 -7.52
CA VAL A 440 -15.04 -17.11 -8.88
C VAL A 440 -14.03 -18.24 -8.81
N PRO A 441 -14.38 -19.43 -9.33
CA PRO A 441 -13.48 -20.60 -9.27
C PRO A 441 -12.15 -20.35 -9.97
N GLY A 442 -12.16 -19.51 -11.02
CA GLY A 442 -11.02 -19.23 -11.86
C GLY A 442 -10.61 -20.40 -12.74
N LEU A 443 -9.34 -20.48 -13.09
CA LEU A 443 -8.80 -21.49 -14.00
C LEU A 443 -8.60 -22.84 -13.30
N VAL A 444 -8.76 -23.94 -14.05
CA VAL A 444 -8.39 -25.29 -13.58
C VAL A 444 -6.87 -25.47 -13.42
N SER A 445 -6.41 -26.43 -12.60
CA SER A 445 -4.99 -26.63 -12.18
C SER A 445 -3.98 -26.65 -13.31
N ASN A 446 -4.35 -27.26 -14.43
CA ASN A 446 -3.48 -27.43 -15.58
C ASN A 446 -3.82 -26.47 -16.74
N ALA A 447 -4.63 -25.43 -16.49
CA ALA A 447 -5.10 -24.52 -17.52
C ALA A 447 -3.96 -23.89 -18.33
N THR A 448 -2.84 -23.51 -17.71
CA THR A 448 -1.70 -22.90 -18.42
C THR A 448 -1.17 -23.82 -19.51
N ALA A 449 -1.01 -25.12 -19.22
CA ALA A 449 -0.60 -26.12 -20.20
C ALA A 449 -1.68 -26.36 -21.26
N LEU A 450 -2.94 -26.50 -20.84
CA LEU A 450 -4.06 -26.74 -21.75
C LEU A 450 -4.29 -25.59 -22.73
N VAL A 451 -4.24 -24.33 -22.26
CA VAL A 451 -4.31 -23.14 -23.10
C VAL A 451 -3.16 -23.13 -24.10
N CYS A 452 -1.93 -23.42 -23.65
CA CYS A 452 -0.78 -23.49 -24.55
C CYS A 452 -0.97 -24.59 -25.63
N GLU A 453 -1.43 -25.78 -25.26
CA GLU A 453 -1.70 -26.87 -26.20
C GLU A 453 -2.74 -26.47 -27.26
N GLU A 454 -3.82 -25.80 -26.86
CA GLU A 454 -4.84 -25.31 -27.81
C GLU A 454 -4.29 -24.21 -28.73
N LEU A 455 -3.44 -23.31 -28.23
CA LEU A 455 -2.77 -22.31 -29.07
C LEU A 455 -1.79 -22.95 -30.06
N VAL A 456 -1.06 -23.99 -29.66
CA VAL A 456 -0.19 -24.76 -30.58
C VAL A 456 -1.00 -25.45 -31.68
N LYS A 457 -2.15 -26.03 -31.34
CA LYS A 457 -3.08 -26.60 -32.33
C LYS A 457 -3.62 -25.52 -33.25
N GLN A 458 -3.98 -24.36 -32.71
CA GLN A 458 -4.51 -23.24 -33.48
C GLN A 458 -3.46 -22.69 -34.46
N SER A 459 -2.19 -22.53 -34.04
CA SER A 459 -1.07 -22.21 -34.95
C SER A 459 -0.95 -23.17 -36.12
N SER A 460 -1.14 -24.47 -35.87
CA SER A 460 -1.09 -25.49 -36.92
C SER A 460 -2.30 -25.39 -37.87
N LYS A 461 -3.41 -24.82 -37.41
CA LYS A 461 -4.67 -24.71 -38.16
C LYS A 461 -4.71 -23.49 -39.07
N ASP A 462 -4.28 -22.32 -38.59
CA ASP A 462 -4.39 -21.04 -39.31
C ASP A 462 -3.05 -20.45 -39.78
N GLY A 463 -1.93 -21.00 -39.32
CA GLY A 463 -0.58 -20.58 -39.70
C GLY A 463 -0.05 -19.35 -38.96
N TYR A 464 -0.80 -18.78 -38.01
CA TYR A 464 -0.32 -17.67 -37.17
C TYR A 464 0.46 -18.18 -35.95
N ASN A 465 1.34 -17.36 -35.38
CA ASN A 465 2.26 -17.76 -34.32
C ASN A 465 1.66 -17.78 -32.89
N TRP A 466 0.42 -18.24 -32.74
CA TRP A 466 -0.23 -18.47 -31.43
C TRP A 466 0.61 -19.30 -30.45
N LYS A 467 1.35 -20.30 -30.93
CA LYS A 467 2.25 -21.14 -30.15
C LYS A 467 3.34 -20.34 -29.41
N ASP A 468 3.76 -19.20 -29.94
CA ASP A 468 4.87 -18.41 -29.41
C ASP A 468 4.39 -17.47 -28.28
N LEU A 469 3.08 -17.47 -27.97
CA LEU A 469 2.54 -16.90 -26.73
C LEU A 469 2.89 -17.77 -25.51
N CYS A 470 3.25 -19.04 -25.71
CA CYS A 470 3.72 -19.91 -24.64
C CYS A 470 5.16 -19.57 -24.26
N ILE A 471 5.39 -19.16 -23.02
CA ILE A 471 6.70 -18.75 -22.51
C ILE A 471 7.27 -19.84 -21.61
N TRP A 472 8.53 -20.20 -21.89
CA TRP A 472 9.26 -21.27 -21.23
C TRP A 472 10.43 -20.68 -20.44
N ASP A 473 10.75 -21.26 -19.28
CA ASP A 473 11.95 -20.91 -18.53
C ASP A 473 13.22 -21.49 -19.17
N HIS A 474 14.38 -21.23 -18.55
CA HIS A 474 15.67 -21.73 -19.03
C HIS A 474 15.83 -23.25 -18.97
N ASP A 475 15.03 -23.92 -18.13
CA ASP A 475 15.02 -25.38 -17.97
C ASP A 475 14.04 -26.06 -18.93
N GLY A 476 13.29 -25.28 -19.71
CA GLY A 476 12.30 -25.77 -20.67
C GLY A 476 10.97 -26.13 -20.02
N ASN A 477 10.64 -25.57 -18.86
CA ASN A 477 9.32 -25.69 -18.26
C ASN A 477 8.42 -24.54 -18.72
N LEU A 478 7.15 -24.84 -18.99
CA LEU A 478 6.16 -23.82 -19.32
C LEU A 478 5.84 -23.01 -18.06
N ILE A 479 6.14 -21.71 -18.08
CA ILE A 479 5.92 -20.83 -16.92
C ILE A 479 4.70 -19.94 -17.08
N ARG A 480 4.31 -19.60 -18.31
CA ARG A 480 3.09 -18.83 -18.59
C ARG A 480 2.69 -18.88 -20.07
N VAL A 481 1.46 -18.44 -20.35
CA VAL A 481 1.00 -18.02 -21.67
C VAL A 481 0.73 -16.52 -21.60
N ILE A 482 1.32 -15.72 -22.46
CA ILE A 482 1.08 -14.26 -22.52
C ILE A 482 -0.04 -13.93 -23.50
N SER A 483 -0.71 -12.79 -23.30
CA SER A 483 -1.75 -12.36 -24.23
C SER A 483 -1.18 -11.87 -25.57
N PRO A 484 -1.99 -11.85 -26.65
CA PRO A 484 -1.53 -11.43 -27.97
C PRO A 484 -0.96 -10.01 -28.02
N ASP A 485 -1.51 -9.07 -27.23
CA ASP A 485 -0.98 -7.70 -27.10
C ASP A 485 0.44 -7.71 -26.51
N GLN A 486 0.65 -8.45 -25.42
CA GLN A 486 1.97 -8.60 -24.80
C GLN A 486 2.97 -9.23 -25.77
N PHE A 487 2.55 -10.24 -26.54
CA PHE A 487 3.38 -10.85 -27.58
C PHE A 487 3.75 -9.86 -28.69
N LEU A 488 2.78 -9.11 -29.23
CA LEU A 488 3.00 -8.14 -30.30
C LEU A 488 3.81 -6.91 -29.84
N SER A 489 3.81 -6.60 -28.54
CA SER A 489 4.70 -5.58 -27.97
C SER A 489 6.19 -5.97 -28.09
N MET A 490 6.49 -7.27 -28.06
CA MET A 490 7.85 -7.81 -28.24
C MET A 490 8.16 -8.12 -29.71
N ASN A 491 7.15 -8.50 -30.48
CA ASN A 491 7.29 -9.03 -31.85
C ASN A 491 6.48 -8.19 -32.85
N THR A 492 6.81 -6.92 -33.00
CA THR A 492 6.05 -5.94 -33.81
C THR A 492 5.97 -6.25 -35.31
N THR A 493 6.80 -7.18 -35.80
CA THR A 493 6.83 -7.61 -37.22
C THR A 493 6.15 -8.96 -37.45
N ASP A 494 5.61 -9.59 -36.40
CA ASP A 494 4.95 -10.88 -36.51
C ASP A 494 3.68 -10.79 -37.39
N PRO A 495 3.38 -11.79 -38.25
CA PRO A 495 2.17 -11.81 -39.05
C PRO A 495 0.87 -11.67 -38.24
N LEU A 496 0.87 -12.05 -36.96
CA LEU A 496 -0.26 -11.85 -36.05
C LEU A 496 -0.64 -10.37 -35.91
N ASN A 497 0.25 -9.43 -36.24
CA ASN A 497 -0.03 -7.98 -36.22
C ASN A 497 -1.06 -7.52 -37.28
N ASN A 498 -1.41 -8.38 -38.25
CA ASN A 498 -2.41 -8.09 -39.28
C ASN A 498 -3.61 -9.07 -39.21
N TYR A 499 -3.73 -9.81 -38.10
CA TYR A 499 -4.69 -10.91 -37.94
C TYR A 499 -6.16 -10.47 -38.12
N TYR A 500 -6.52 -9.28 -37.65
CA TYR A 500 -7.90 -8.77 -37.71
C TYR A 500 -8.25 -8.00 -38.99
N ASP A 501 -7.30 -7.72 -39.89
CA ASP A 501 -7.49 -6.77 -41.00
C ASP A 501 -8.73 -7.10 -41.85
N ASP A 502 -8.87 -8.37 -42.27
CA ASP A 502 -10.02 -8.81 -43.08
C ASP A 502 -11.34 -8.73 -42.32
N TYR A 503 -11.33 -8.98 -41.01
CA TYR A 503 -12.51 -8.88 -40.16
C TYR A 503 -12.93 -7.42 -39.98
N VAL A 504 -11.96 -6.50 -39.80
CA VAL A 504 -12.20 -5.05 -39.74
C VAL A 504 -12.80 -4.54 -41.04
N GLU A 505 -12.27 -4.96 -42.20
CA GLU A 505 -12.82 -4.61 -43.50
C GLU A 505 -14.27 -5.09 -43.65
N ALA A 506 -14.57 -6.32 -43.23
CA ALA A 506 -15.93 -6.87 -43.27
C ALA A 506 -16.89 -6.10 -42.33
N VAL A 507 -16.46 -5.76 -41.11
CA VAL A 507 -17.23 -4.95 -40.14
C VAL A 507 -17.54 -3.58 -40.74
N TRP A 508 -16.53 -2.89 -41.28
CA TRP A 508 -16.72 -1.58 -41.92
C TRP A 508 -17.64 -1.66 -43.14
N GLY A 509 -17.50 -2.71 -43.95
CA GLY A 509 -18.35 -2.98 -45.11
C GLY A 509 -19.81 -3.21 -44.74
N ARG A 510 -20.08 -3.93 -43.64
CA ARG A 510 -21.44 -4.13 -43.10
C ARG A 510 -22.03 -2.81 -42.65
N TYR A 511 -21.34 -2.10 -41.76
CA TYR A 511 -21.89 -0.89 -41.14
C TYR A 511 -21.83 0.37 -42.01
N ASN A 512 -21.31 0.27 -43.23
CA ASN A 512 -21.57 1.27 -44.27
C ASN A 512 -23.02 1.20 -44.75
N LYS A 513 -23.60 0.00 -44.78
CA LYS A 513 -24.96 -0.27 -45.29
C LYS A 513 -26.02 -0.31 -44.19
N THR A 514 -25.62 -0.71 -42.97
CA THR A 514 -26.53 -0.86 -41.82
C THR A 514 -26.05 -0.02 -40.64
N LYS A 515 -26.97 0.37 -39.75
CA LYS A 515 -26.58 1.06 -38.50
C LYS A 515 -26.08 0.04 -37.48
N LEU A 516 -25.04 0.42 -36.75
CA LEU A 516 -24.64 -0.20 -35.50
C LEU A 516 -25.25 0.60 -34.34
N THR A 517 -25.94 -0.05 -33.42
CA THR A 517 -26.46 0.57 -32.21
C THR A 517 -25.65 0.05 -31.02
N ILE A 518 -25.16 0.95 -30.19
CA ILE A 518 -24.45 0.62 -28.95
C ILE A 518 -25.36 1.02 -27.80
N GLN A 519 -25.78 0.04 -27.00
CA GLN A 519 -26.42 0.35 -25.74
C GLN A 519 -25.31 0.67 -24.73
N THR A 520 -25.22 1.91 -24.30
CA THR A 520 -24.29 2.26 -23.24
C THR A 520 -24.93 1.94 -21.89
N ASN A 521 -24.14 1.38 -20.98
CA ASN A 521 -24.51 1.33 -19.58
C ASN A 521 -24.61 2.79 -19.13
N GLY A 522 -25.80 3.32 -18.88
CA GLY A 522 -26.01 4.69 -18.33
C GLY A 522 -25.47 4.85 -16.89
N GLY A 523 -24.36 4.21 -16.58
CA GLY A 523 -23.86 3.91 -15.24
C GLY A 523 -22.66 4.75 -14.79
N HIS A 524 -22.20 5.74 -15.55
CA HIS A 524 -21.30 6.74 -14.99
C HIS A 524 -22.10 7.86 -14.32
N ARG A 525 -21.92 7.95 -13.00
CA ARG A 525 -22.33 9.07 -12.14
C ARG A 525 -21.81 10.35 -12.78
N GLN A 526 -22.65 11.39 -12.92
CA GLN A 526 -22.12 12.68 -13.39
C GLN A 526 -20.99 13.12 -12.46
N VAL A 527 -19.79 13.21 -13.01
CA VAL A 527 -18.68 13.92 -12.37
C VAL A 527 -18.93 15.40 -12.64
N ASN A 528 -19.07 16.20 -11.58
CA ASN A 528 -19.26 17.64 -11.71
C ASN A 528 -18.03 18.26 -12.40
N VAL A 529 -18.25 18.92 -13.53
CA VAL A 529 -17.19 19.54 -14.35
C VAL A 529 -16.42 20.64 -13.59
N ASN A 530 -16.97 21.14 -12.49
CA ASN A 530 -16.34 22.12 -11.61
C ASN A 530 -15.78 21.52 -10.32
N ASP A 531 -16.02 20.23 -10.04
CA ASP A 531 -15.55 19.52 -8.85
C ASP A 531 -15.56 17.99 -9.10
N PRO A 532 -14.42 17.37 -9.45
CA PRO A 532 -14.32 15.95 -9.73
C PRO A 532 -14.76 15.04 -8.56
N ASN A 533 -14.89 15.58 -7.35
CA ASN A 533 -15.27 14.84 -6.14
C ASN A 533 -16.76 14.94 -5.78
N LYS A 534 -17.59 15.60 -6.59
CA LYS A 534 -19.05 15.70 -6.35
C LYS A 534 -19.87 14.95 -7.38
N GLU A 535 -20.67 14.01 -6.87
CA GLU A 535 -21.59 13.13 -7.61
C GLU A 535 -22.93 13.82 -7.93
N ASN A 536 -23.44 13.67 -9.16
CA ASN A 536 -24.80 14.08 -9.56
C ASN A 536 -25.56 12.93 -10.27
N GLY A 537 -26.06 11.96 -9.50
CA GLY A 537 -27.10 11.01 -9.96
C GLY A 537 -26.75 10.07 -11.13
N THR A 538 -27.66 9.17 -11.46
CA THR A 538 -27.57 8.20 -12.57
C THR A 538 -28.18 8.74 -13.86
N THR A 539 -27.47 8.59 -14.99
CA THR A 539 -28.02 8.90 -16.32
C THR A 539 -28.98 7.79 -16.80
N PRO A 540 -30.03 8.12 -17.58
CA PRO A 540 -30.85 7.11 -18.24
C PRO A 540 -30.01 6.24 -19.20
N GLU A 541 -30.44 5.00 -19.46
CA GLU A 541 -29.91 4.18 -20.56
C GLU A 541 -29.85 5.02 -21.86
N THR A 542 -28.67 5.10 -22.50
CA THR A 542 -28.53 5.80 -23.77
C THR A 542 -28.12 4.85 -24.90
N TYR A 543 -28.76 5.01 -26.05
CA TYR A 543 -28.41 4.29 -27.27
C TYR A 543 -27.62 5.21 -28.19
N VAL A 544 -26.41 4.79 -28.55
CA VAL A 544 -25.55 5.49 -29.52
C VAL A 544 -25.74 4.85 -30.88
N SER A 545 -26.11 5.64 -31.88
CA SER A 545 -26.28 5.18 -33.26
C SER A 545 -25.02 5.47 -34.06
N CYS A 546 -24.38 4.44 -34.58
CA CYS A 546 -23.16 4.50 -35.38
C CYS A 546 -23.39 4.04 -36.83
N GLN A 547 -22.76 4.69 -37.80
CA GLN A 547 -22.76 4.25 -39.19
C GLN A 547 -21.48 4.68 -39.90
N VAL A 548 -20.94 3.80 -40.74
CA VAL A 548 -19.73 4.09 -41.53
C VAL A 548 -20.12 4.96 -42.74
N GLY A 549 -19.47 6.12 -42.85
CA GLY A 549 -19.64 7.02 -43.99
C GLY A 549 -18.88 6.56 -45.23
N ASN A 550 -19.09 7.27 -46.34
CA ASN A 550 -18.32 7.07 -47.58
C ASN A 550 -16.82 7.39 -47.40
N ASP A 551 -16.49 8.20 -46.38
CA ASP A 551 -15.14 8.52 -45.95
C ASP A 551 -14.46 7.40 -45.13
N GLN A 552 -15.11 6.24 -45.00
CA GLN A 552 -14.64 5.09 -44.20
C GLN A 552 -14.50 5.39 -42.70
N ILE A 553 -15.16 6.45 -42.22
CA ILE A 553 -15.19 6.82 -40.80
C ILE A 553 -16.48 6.29 -40.19
N LEU A 554 -16.38 5.58 -39.07
CA LEU A 554 -17.53 5.19 -38.25
C LEU A 554 -17.99 6.41 -37.44
N LYS A 555 -19.16 6.96 -37.78
CA LYS A 555 -19.74 8.15 -37.14
C LYS A 555 -20.82 7.74 -36.16
N CYS A 556 -20.59 7.97 -34.88
CA CYS A 556 -21.47 7.63 -33.77
C CYS A 556 -22.15 8.88 -33.22
N TYR A 557 -23.48 8.88 -33.12
CA TYR A 557 -24.28 9.97 -32.59
C TYR A 557 -25.04 9.53 -31.34
N ASN A 558 -24.88 10.28 -30.25
CA ASN A 558 -25.67 10.11 -29.04
C ASN A 558 -26.82 11.14 -29.03
N PRO A 559 -28.09 10.73 -29.18
CA PRO A 559 -29.22 11.65 -29.22
C PRO A 559 -29.49 12.33 -27.86
N THR A 560 -29.07 11.71 -26.75
CA THR A 560 -29.25 12.26 -25.40
C THR A 560 -28.32 13.44 -25.15
N SER A 561 -27.07 13.36 -25.59
CA SER A 561 -26.10 14.46 -25.44
C SER A 561 -26.04 15.40 -26.65
N GLY A 562 -26.61 14.98 -27.79
CA GLY A 562 -26.53 15.71 -29.05
C GLY A 562 -25.14 15.70 -29.70
N ARG A 563 -24.22 14.85 -29.24
CA ARG A 563 -22.82 14.83 -29.67
C ARG A 563 -22.54 13.71 -30.68
N SER A 564 -21.53 13.94 -31.52
CA SER A 564 -21.05 12.98 -32.53
C SER A 564 -19.58 12.66 -32.34
N TYR A 565 -19.19 11.41 -32.61
CA TYR A 565 -17.83 10.89 -32.44
C TYR A 565 -17.42 10.05 -33.65
N ASN A 566 -16.14 10.11 -33.99
CA ASN A 566 -15.59 9.46 -35.17
C ASN A 566 -14.54 8.43 -34.77
N PHE A 567 -14.63 7.24 -35.36
CA PHE A 567 -13.67 6.16 -35.21
C PHE A 567 -13.12 5.77 -36.59
N LEU A 568 -11.79 5.69 -36.68
CA LEU A 568 -11.10 5.10 -37.83
C LEU A 568 -11.16 3.57 -37.72
N LYS A 569 -10.67 2.87 -38.75
CA LYS A 569 -10.50 1.42 -38.67
C LYS A 569 -9.46 1.09 -37.60
N PRO A 570 -9.76 0.24 -36.61
CA PRO A 570 -8.77 -0.19 -35.66
C PRO A 570 -7.80 -1.20 -36.32
N THR A 571 -6.56 -1.16 -35.88
CA THR A 571 -5.53 -2.15 -36.17
C THR A 571 -5.71 -3.37 -35.26
N THR A 572 -5.09 -4.49 -35.65
CA THR A 572 -5.05 -5.70 -34.82
C THR A 572 -4.48 -5.46 -33.42
N LYS A 573 -3.42 -4.65 -33.30
CA LYS A 573 -2.81 -4.32 -31.99
C LYS A 573 -3.79 -3.54 -31.11
N GLU A 574 -4.51 -2.58 -31.67
CA GLU A 574 -5.55 -1.83 -30.94
C GLU A 574 -6.69 -2.74 -30.49
N ILE A 575 -7.07 -3.72 -31.31
CA ILE A 575 -8.10 -4.70 -30.95
C ILE A 575 -7.62 -5.57 -29.79
N PHE A 576 -6.44 -6.19 -29.89
CA PHE A 576 -5.95 -7.08 -28.83
C PHE A 576 -5.69 -6.35 -27.51
N GLY A 577 -5.14 -5.12 -27.56
CA GLY A 577 -4.81 -4.35 -26.37
C GLY A 577 -5.97 -3.55 -25.79
N CYS A 578 -6.99 -3.21 -26.59
CA CYS A 578 -8.03 -2.24 -26.25
C CYS A 578 -7.50 -0.94 -25.62
N SER A 579 -6.27 -0.51 -25.99
CA SER A 579 -5.56 0.58 -25.31
C SER A 579 -6.24 1.94 -25.55
N GLN A 580 -6.30 2.74 -24.49
CA GLN A 580 -6.79 4.11 -24.50
C GLN A 580 -5.69 5.15 -24.80
N ASP A 581 -4.46 4.73 -25.06
CA ASP A 581 -3.30 5.61 -25.15
C ASP A 581 -3.02 6.08 -26.58
N GLU A 582 -3.34 5.26 -27.57
CA GLU A 582 -2.98 5.46 -28.98
C GLU A 582 -4.07 5.05 -29.98
N GLY A 583 -4.07 5.75 -31.12
CA GLY A 583 -4.90 5.48 -32.31
C GLY A 583 -6.43 5.51 -32.13
N THR A 584 -7.17 4.57 -32.73
CA THR A 584 -8.64 4.57 -32.87
C THR A 584 -9.35 4.52 -31.52
N PHE A 585 -8.81 3.76 -30.57
CA PHE A 585 -9.36 3.61 -29.21
C PHE A 585 -8.75 4.58 -28.21
N LYS A 586 -7.99 5.59 -28.67
CA LYS A 586 -7.44 6.62 -27.81
C LYS A 586 -8.51 7.41 -27.07
N VAL A 587 -8.27 7.63 -25.78
CA VAL A 587 -9.05 8.50 -24.88
C VAL A 587 -8.14 9.51 -24.19
N ASP A 588 -6.89 9.13 -23.88
CA ASP A 588 -5.96 9.99 -23.16
C ASP A 588 -5.47 11.18 -23.99
N ALA A 589 -5.30 12.34 -23.34
CA ALA A 589 -4.91 13.63 -23.94
C ALA A 589 -5.94 14.31 -24.86
N MET A 590 -7.24 13.99 -24.73
CA MET A 590 -8.30 14.74 -25.42
C MET A 590 -8.63 16.06 -24.70
N PRO A 591 -8.77 17.18 -25.42
CA PRO A 591 -9.02 18.49 -24.83
C PRO A 591 -10.47 18.68 -24.31
N ASP A 592 -11.44 17.89 -24.78
CA ASP A 592 -12.83 17.93 -24.35
C ASP A 592 -13.16 16.74 -23.42
N TYR A 593 -13.38 17.05 -22.14
CA TYR A 593 -13.74 16.07 -21.12
C TYR A 593 -15.03 15.28 -21.44
N ALA A 594 -15.99 15.90 -22.13
CA ALA A 594 -17.20 15.21 -22.49
C ALA A 594 -17.05 14.35 -23.77
N GLU A 595 -15.96 14.54 -24.54
CA GLU A 595 -15.53 13.54 -25.53
C GLU A 595 -14.89 12.32 -24.86
N VAL A 596 -14.07 12.54 -23.82
CA VAL A 596 -13.48 11.47 -22.99
C VAL A 596 -14.59 10.56 -22.45
N LEU A 597 -15.58 11.13 -21.75
CA LEU A 597 -16.68 10.35 -21.13
C LEU A 597 -17.45 9.48 -22.14
N MET A 598 -17.65 9.96 -23.36
CA MET A 598 -18.43 9.21 -24.34
C MET A 598 -17.60 8.16 -25.09
N ARG A 599 -16.33 8.44 -25.33
CA ARG A 599 -15.40 7.41 -25.83
C ARG A 599 -15.23 6.29 -24.81
N THR A 600 -15.18 6.60 -23.51
CA THR A 600 -15.18 5.58 -22.44
C THR A 600 -16.46 4.75 -22.37
N GLU A 601 -17.58 5.19 -22.97
CA GLU A 601 -18.80 4.38 -23.08
C GLU A 601 -18.84 3.54 -24.38
N ILE A 602 -18.33 4.07 -25.49
CA ILE A 602 -18.41 3.44 -26.81
C ILE A 602 -17.32 2.39 -27.02
N ILE A 603 -16.08 2.71 -26.63
CA ILE A 603 -14.89 1.87 -26.89
C ILE A 603 -15.00 0.47 -26.27
N PRO A 604 -15.48 0.30 -25.01
CA PRO A 604 -15.63 -1.04 -24.42
C PRO A 604 -16.48 -1.98 -25.29
N HIS A 605 -17.57 -1.47 -25.85
CA HIS A 605 -18.49 -2.21 -26.71
C HIS A 605 -17.88 -2.53 -28.08
N LEU A 606 -17.16 -1.59 -28.67
CA LEU A 606 -16.44 -1.85 -29.93
C LEU A 606 -15.32 -2.87 -29.72
N CYS A 607 -14.49 -2.71 -28.68
CA CYS A 607 -13.36 -3.59 -28.46
C CYS A 607 -13.80 -5.01 -28.10
N SER A 608 -14.72 -5.16 -27.15
CA SER A 608 -15.27 -6.49 -26.80
C SER A 608 -15.97 -7.15 -27.99
N GLY A 609 -16.65 -6.37 -28.84
CA GLY A 609 -17.27 -6.88 -30.06
C GLY A 609 -16.28 -7.38 -31.11
N PHE A 610 -15.08 -6.80 -31.18
CA PHE A 610 -13.98 -7.30 -32.00
C PHE A 610 -13.30 -8.53 -31.39
N GLN A 611 -12.95 -8.46 -30.11
CA GLN A 611 -12.29 -9.54 -29.35
C GLN A 611 -13.10 -10.84 -29.41
N ARG A 612 -14.43 -10.74 -29.22
CA ARG A 612 -15.38 -11.86 -29.25
C ARG A 612 -15.96 -12.16 -30.63
N SER A 613 -15.57 -11.43 -31.67
CA SER A 613 -16.07 -11.56 -33.05
C SER A 613 -17.60 -11.50 -33.18
N THR A 614 -18.25 -10.56 -32.48
CA THR A 614 -19.71 -10.46 -32.41
C THR A 614 -20.31 -9.44 -33.37
N LEU A 615 -19.54 -8.45 -33.83
CA LEU A 615 -20.01 -7.36 -34.69
C LEU A 615 -20.62 -7.86 -36.02
N LEU A 616 -20.11 -8.96 -36.57
CA LEU A 616 -20.68 -9.55 -37.78
C LEU A 616 -21.76 -10.60 -37.51
N ARG A 617 -22.04 -10.98 -36.26
CA ARG A 617 -23.05 -11.99 -35.96
C ARG A 617 -24.46 -11.49 -36.28
N SER A 618 -25.41 -12.42 -36.38
CA SER A 618 -26.83 -12.07 -36.36
C SER A 618 -27.15 -11.32 -35.06
N GLY A 619 -27.86 -10.19 -35.11
CA GLY A 619 -28.15 -9.34 -33.95
C GLY A 619 -26.96 -8.52 -33.40
N GLY A 620 -25.74 -8.72 -33.92
CA GLY A 620 -24.54 -7.98 -33.51
C GLY A 620 -24.53 -6.50 -33.90
N ASP A 621 -25.52 -6.04 -34.66
CA ASP A 621 -25.83 -4.63 -34.90
C ASP A 621 -26.44 -3.91 -33.69
N LEU A 622 -26.72 -4.62 -32.60
CA LEU A 622 -27.02 -4.06 -31.28
C LEU A 622 -25.98 -4.57 -30.27
N GLN A 623 -24.90 -3.84 -30.05
CA GLN A 623 -23.87 -4.22 -29.07
C GLN A 623 -24.31 -3.89 -27.64
N PRO A 624 -24.01 -4.77 -26.65
CA PRO A 624 -23.20 -5.98 -26.74
C PRO A 624 -23.99 -7.30 -26.97
N TYR A 625 -25.18 -7.23 -27.58
CA TYR A 625 -26.05 -8.39 -27.81
C TYR A 625 -25.63 -9.18 -29.06
N VAL A 626 -25.91 -10.48 -29.03
CA VAL A 626 -25.72 -11.39 -30.17
C VAL A 626 -26.92 -12.30 -30.26
N ASN A 627 -27.42 -12.54 -31.48
CA ASN A 627 -28.53 -13.45 -31.78
C ASN A 627 -29.85 -13.16 -31.00
N GLY A 628 -29.99 -11.96 -30.44
CA GLY A 628 -31.10 -11.63 -29.54
C GLY A 628 -31.08 -12.39 -28.21
N THR A 629 -30.01 -13.12 -27.91
CA THR A 629 -29.76 -13.85 -26.65
C THR A 629 -28.78 -13.05 -25.78
N ASN A 630 -28.80 -13.32 -24.46
CA ASN A 630 -27.92 -12.69 -23.47
C ASN A 630 -26.85 -13.68 -22.96
N THR A 631 -26.39 -14.62 -23.79
CA THR A 631 -25.44 -15.67 -23.35
C THR A 631 -24.09 -15.55 -24.04
N ALA A 632 -23.05 -15.94 -23.31
CA ALA A 632 -21.67 -15.98 -23.81
C ALA A 632 -21.45 -17.14 -24.82
N ASP A 633 -22.42 -18.04 -25.00
CA ASP A 633 -22.31 -19.19 -25.91
C ASP A 633 -22.13 -18.77 -27.38
N ASP A 634 -22.53 -17.55 -27.72
CA ASP A 634 -22.40 -16.96 -29.06
C ASP A 634 -21.10 -16.15 -29.23
N TYR A 635 -20.22 -16.13 -28.23
CA TYR A 635 -18.91 -15.48 -28.30
C TYR A 635 -17.88 -16.37 -28.97
N TYR A 636 -16.94 -15.70 -29.64
CA TYR A 636 -15.85 -16.30 -30.39
C TYR A 636 -16.32 -17.11 -31.60
N CYS A 637 -15.38 -17.32 -32.52
CA CYS A 637 -15.66 -18.13 -33.69
C CYS A 637 -15.42 -19.60 -33.41
N GLU A 638 -16.45 -20.41 -33.68
CA GLU A 638 -16.40 -21.87 -33.57
C GLU A 638 -16.59 -22.54 -34.93
N ASN A 639 -16.21 -23.82 -34.98
CA ASN A 639 -16.51 -24.64 -36.15
C ASN A 639 -18.04 -24.65 -36.34
N ASN A 640 -18.52 -24.35 -37.56
CA ASN A 640 -19.94 -24.23 -37.98
C ASN A 640 -20.57 -22.83 -37.93
N VAL A 641 -19.83 -21.77 -37.58
CA VAL A 641 -20.27 -20.40 -37.87
C VAL A 641 -20.18 -20.14 -39.38
N GLN A 642 -21.21 -19.54 -39.97
CA GLN A 642 -21.21 -19.19 -41.40
C GLN A 642 -20.12 -18.14 -41.69
N GLU A 643 -19.41 -18.29 -42.82
CA GLU A 643 -18.31 -17.40 -43.24
C GLU A 643 -18.68 -15.91 -43.21
N GLN A 644 -19.92 -15.56 -43.54
CA GLN A 644 -20.41 -14.19 -43.50
C GLN A 644 -20.45 -13.55 -42.10
N TYR A 645 -20.48 -14.37 -41.05
CA TYR A 645 -20.53 -13.96 -39.65
C TYR A 645 -19.18 -14.07 -38.96
N CYS A 646 -18.30 -14.94 -39.44
CA CYS A 646 -16.92 -14.99 -39.00
C CYS A 646 -15.97 -15.32 -40.15
N PRO A 647 -15.59 -14.30 -40.95
CA PRO A 647 -14.70 -14.51 -42.07
C PRO A 647 -13.37 -15.08 -41.60
N ARG A 648 -12.90 -16.15 -42.26
CA ARG A 648 -11.68 -16.91 -41.92
C ARG A 648 -11.58 -17.39 -40.47
N ASN A 649 -12.69 -17.48 -39.74
CA ASN A 649 -12.72 -17.80 -38.30
C ASN A 649 -11.89 -16.84 -37.42
N ILE A 650 -11.74 -15.57 -37.81
CA ILE A 650 -10.97 -14.58 -37.04
C ILE A 650 -11.61 -14.31 -35.68
N THR A 651 -10.87 -14.55 -34.60
CA THR A 651 -11.30 -14.28 -33.21
C THR A 651 -10.12 -14.26 -32.23
N ASN A 652 -10.32 -13.75 -31.00
CA ASN A 652 -9.28 -13.85 -29.98
C ASN A 652 -9.23 -15.27 -29.40
N TYR A 653 -8.40 -16.12 -30.02
CA TYR A 653 -8.23 -17.51 -29.59
C TYR A 653 -7.60 -17.64 -28.20
N TYR A 654 -6.74 -16.70 -27.78
CA TYR A 654 -6.24 -16.66 -26.40
C TYR A 654 -7.39 -16.54 -25.41
N ALA A 655 -8.23 -15.51 -25.54
CA ALA A 655 -9.36 -15.29 -24.64
C ALA A 655 -10.36 -16.44 -24.68
N LYS A 656 -10.66 -16.96 -25.88
CA LYS A 656 -11.51 -18.15 -26.05
C LYS A 656 -11.02 -19.33 -25.22
N PHE A 657 -9.73 -19.68 -25.33
CA PHE A 657 -9.18 -20.84 -24.62
C PHE A 657 -9.04 -20.58 -23.12
N VAL A 658 -8.76 -19.35 -22.71
CA VAL A 658 -8.80 -18.98 -21.28
C VAL A 658 -10.18 -19.27 -20.69
N HIS A 659 -11.26 -18.74 -21.27
CA HIS A 659 -12.61 -19.02 -20.78
C HIS A 659 -13.02 -20.49 -20.86
N GLN A 660 -12.54 -21.22 -21.87
CA GLN A 660 -12.81 -22.66 -22.00
C GLN A 660 -12.32 -23.45 -20.78
N TYR A 661 -11.26 -22.98 -20.12
CA TYR A 661 -10.64 -23.64 -18.96
C TYR A 661 -10.91 -22.93 -17.63
N GLU A 662 -11.83 -21.96 -17.61
CA GLU A 662 -12.37 -21.38 -16.37
C GLU A 662 -13.51 -22.25 -15.85
N GLY A 663 -13.52 -22.55 -14.54
CA GLY A 663 -14.43 -23.52 -13.93
C GLY A 663 -15.93 -23.24 -14.13
N GLU A 664 -16.30 -21.99 -14.41
CA GLU A 664 -17.67 -21.57 -14.75
C GLU A 664 -17.75 -20.70 -16.02
N GLY A 665 -16.65 -20.59 -16.78
CA GLY A 665 -16.50 -19.66 -17.90
C GLY A 665 -16.54 -18.19 -17.47
N MET A 666 -16.00 -17.89 -16.28
CA MET A 666 -15.93 -16.55 -15.69
C MET A 666 -14.48 -16.17 -15.36
N GLY A 667 -13.99 -15.10 -15.97
CA GLY A 667 -12.71 -14.48 -15.69
C GLY A 667 -12.31 -13.46 -16.76
N TYR A 668 -11.25 -12.70 -16.50
CA TYR A 668 -10.93 -11.49 -17.24
C TYR A 668 -9.78 -11.74 -18.22
N ALA A 669 -10.08 -12.09 -19.48
CA ALA A 669 -9.07 -12.53 -20.44
C ALA A 669 -8.58 -11.42 -21.39
N PHE A 670 -9.29 -10.31 -21.47
CA PHE A 670 -8.90 -9.12 -22.23
C PHE A 670 -9.53 -7.85 -21.60
N ALA A 671 -9.06 -6.66 -21.99
CA ALA A 671 -9.66 -5.43 -21.49
C ALA A 671 -11.10 -5.26 -22.02
N TYR A 672 -12.03 -4.87 -21.16
CA TYR A 672 -13.47 -4.77 -21.43
C TYR A 672 -14.22 -6.10 -21.59
N ASP A 673 -13.67 -7.20 -21.07
CA ASP A 673 -14.37 -8.49 -20.96
C ASP A 673 -15.59 -8.43 -19.99
N ASP A 674 -15.66 -7.38 -19.19
CA ASP A 674 -16.81 -7.03 -18.34
C ASP A 674 -17.99 -6.42 -19.12
N THR A 675 -17.82 -6.14 -20.42
CA THR A 675 -18.90 -5.68 -21.30
C THR A 675 -19.91 -6.82 -21.51
N ASN A 676 -21.12 -6.71 -20.97
CA ASN A 676 -22.14 -7.75 -21.08
C ASN A 676 -23.52 -7.13 -21.37
N PRO A 677 -24.46 -7.86 -22.01
CA PRO A 677 -25.83 -7.39 -22.19
C PRO A 677 -26.50 -6.97 -20.87
N ILE A 678 -27.15 -5.79 -20.86
CA ILE A 678 -27.90 -5.32 -19.69
C ILE A 678 -29.18 -6.15 -19.58
N ALA A 679 -29.24 -7.07 -18.62
CA ALA A 679 -30.50 -7.72 -18.28
C ALA A 679 -31.33 -6.78 -17.39
N LYS A 680 -32.43 -6.24 -17.91
CA LYS A 680 -33.44 -5.53 -17.09
C LYS A 680 -33.94 -6.46 -15.97
N GLY A 681 -33.59 -6.14 -14.73
CA GLY A 681 -34.23 -6.71 -13.54
C GLY A 681 -33.70 -8.08 -13.07
N LEU A 682 -32.46 -8.47 -13.37
CA LEU A 682 -31.86 -9.67 -12.77
C LEU A 682 -30.97 -9.33 -11.57
N THR A 683 -31.43 -9.68 -10.38
CA THR A 683 -30.55 -10.23 -9.34
C THR A 683 -30.08 -11.61 -9.81
N ASN A 684 -28.79 -11.76 -10.15
CA ASN A 684 -28.17 -13.00 -10.68
C ASN A 684 -28.82 -13.57 -11.95
N GLY A 685 -28.27 -13.30 -13.15
CA GLY A 685 -28.67 -14.11 -14.31
C GLY A 685 -28.17 -13.78 -15.73
N SER A 686 -27.55 -12.63 -16.02
CA SER A 686 -26.60 -12.57 -17.15
C SER A 686 -25.24 -12.97 -16.59
N ARG A 687 -24.62 -14.04 -17.10
CA ARG A 687 -23.32 -14.50 -16.60
C ARG A 687 -22.32 -13.36 -16.77
N ASN A 688 -21.78 -12.87 -15.66
CA ASN A 688 -20.64 -11.96 -15.69
C ASN A 688 -19.43 -12.73 -16.25
N ALA A 689 -19.15 -12.57 -17.54
CA ALA A 689 -18.05 -13.26 -18.19
C ALA A 689 -16.69 -12.89 -17.57
N ALA A 690 -16.56 -11.70 -16.99
CA ALA A 690 -15.31 -11.18 -16.44
C ALA A 690 -14.94 -11.70 -15.04
N GLY A 691 -15.86 -12.37 -14.32
CA GLY A 691 -15.58 -12.84 -12.96
C GLY A 691 -15.32 -11.72 -11.94
N LEU A 692 -15.82 -10.50 -12.17
CA LEU A 692 -15.73 -9.40 -11.21
C LEU A 692 -16.66 -9.65 -10.00
N ILE A 693 -16.10 -9.61 -8.79
CA ILE A 693 -16.86 -9.58 -7.54
C ILE A 693 -16.94 -8.14 -7.03
N VAL A 694 -18.16 -7.68 -6.76
CA VAL A 694 -18.42 -6.40 -6.10
C VAL A 694 -19.07 -6.65 -4.74
N ASP A 695 -18.53 -6.10 -3.66
CA ASP A 695 -19.10 -6.23 -2.31
C ASP A 695 -18.96 -4.94 -1.50
N SER A 696 -20.06 -4.47 -0.92
CA SER A 696 -20.10 -3.22 -0.13
C SER A 696 -19.71 -3.39 1.34
N ASN A 697 -19.58 -4.62 1.82
CA ASN A 697 -19.21 -4.90 3.21
C ASN A 697 -18.52 -6.28 3.35
N PRO A 698 -17.39 -6.51 2.66
CA PRO A 698 -16.68 -7.78 2.73
C PRO A 698 -16.07 -8.00 4.12
N ALA A 699 -16.21 -9.21 4.66
CA ALA A 699 -15.55 -9.64 5.89
C ALA A 699 -14.18 -10.26 5.61
N SER A 700 -14.07 -11.06 4.55
CA SER A 700 -12.83 -11.72 4.16
C SER A 700 -12.78 -11.99 2.65
N ILE A 701 -11.55 -12.06 2.16
CA ILE A 701 -11.22 -12.51 0.81
C ILE A 701 -10.37 -13.76 0.97
N PHE A 702 -10.74 -14.83 0.27
CA PHE A 702 -10.01 -16.08 0.22
C PHE A 702 -9.50 -16.30 -1.20
N ILE A 703 -8.19 -16.52 -1.33
CA ILE A 703 -7.53 -16.75 -2.61
C ILE A 703 -7.01 -18.18 -2.60
N THR A 704 -7.42 -18.97 -3.58
CA THR A 704 -6.91 -20.33 -3.79
C THR A 704 -5.82 -20.28 -4.85
N VAL A 705 -4.72 -21.01 -4.66
CA VAL A 705 -3.56 -21.02 -5.55
C VAL A 705 -3.30 -22.45 -6.04
N GLY A 706 -3.29 -22.65 -7.36
CA GLY A 706 -2.90 -23.91 -8.01
C GLY A 706 -3.95 -25.03 -8.00
N LEU A 707 -5.25 -24.70 -8.02
CA LEU A 707 -6.39 -25.64 -7.84
C LEU A 707 -6.39 -26.89 -8.71
#